data_AF-A0A7K3S4F5-F1
#
_entry.id   AF-A0A7K3S4F5-F1
#
_cell.length_a   1.000
_cell.length_b   1.000
_cell.length_c   1.000
_cell.angle_alpha   90.00
_cell.angle_beta   90.00
_cell.angle_gamma   90.00
#
_symmetry.space_group_name_H-M   'P 1'
#
loop_
_entity.id
_entity.type
_entity.pdbx_description
1 polymer ?
#
loop_
_entity_poly.entity_id
_entity_poly.type
_entity_poly.pdbx_seq_one_letter_code
_entity_poly.pdbx_strand_id
1 'polypeptide(L)'
;MGRAMTADVDSERPGERPGERPGERPGERPGERPSRAQEAVGYELFRDDWGIPHLRAADALALARAQGHATALDRAWQLETERHRVLGTSASHLGAEAVDWDRFVRRARIADTARRCFDRLAPETAAWVTAYVDGVNEGLAEGAERAPEFAAVGLAPGRWEPWTPLGVWLSTHILFAGFPTKLWREEVARRLGEDRTTLFATDGPGTAGSNGWLLTGARTATGAPIVAGDPHRFIEDPGVYQQIRLACPEFDVVGLAVPGIPGIAHFGHTGHVAWAITNAMADYQDLYREQVRRTPDGGVEALGPAGWYRAHAHTETIEVAGAEPERVEVIETDRGPVIIGDGPGAGDETADVAGSETADVAPAADGTCISLRYPPRVTGELGFDALPALLRARTVADVDTALDRWVEPVNVVLAADTAGSTLHRVAGHVPVRPYVNRLRVVPAEDPAYAWREGETVPLPRTEADGSDGIAVMANERGLAAPLGVEFAPPHRARRIRELLGADTDWTPDAQAAVHTDTRLASSRQLLSLLAWAPGLGPAAERLRDRLLRWDRHMDADSTDATLYARLRTDVVHRLAAHPALNGVTGEDDPWRSTAYPALFRPWLAAVPRIGYALESLLTVGLLPYEDRLELVAASAEAVAAAAEETPPAPWGELHRLSPWQALPGVTPDKDAIRPGVAGDHDCVLSTSGVPGVTDLFARGPAARYVWDLARREDSRWVVPFGASGVPGSAHHRDQTSLWVRGELAPVVTDWNLLHRTKPHRTTHDRTPHHRTTHHPEENPAMTAAPEPVAPALRAAVHEQKIEGFGTVRLVPVDPAADAELLHGWVTEERARFWGMADHTLEQVREIYEFVDSLPTHHAYLALRDGVPAALFQTYEPDADPVGECYDVQPGDFGVHLLIAPAEGEGAVKGYTETLLTAFIAYVFSDPAHVRVVVEPDARNEKAIARMVRIGFELGPEIRKPEKTARLAFLTRAALGLA
;
A
#
# COMPACT_ATOMS: atom_id res chain seq x y z
N MET A 1 30.39 7.50 58.93
CA MET A 1 31.56 8.25 59.44
C MET A 1 32.67 8.12 58.41
N GLY A 2 33.25 9.14 57.81
CA GLY A 2 33.08 10.59 57.89
C GLY A 2 34.17 11.25 57.03
N ARG A 3 33.79 12.40 56.44
CA ARG A 3 34.57 13.64 56.18
C ARG A 3 35.90 13.50 55.41
N ALA A 4 36.01 14.09 54.20
CA ALA A 4 36.28 15.52 53.93
C ALA A 4 37.71 15.92 54.36
N MET A 5 38.52 16.75 53.71
CA MET A 5 38.47 17.66 52.55
C MET A 5 39.85 18.40 52.56
N THR A 6 40.05 19.36 51.64
CA THR A 6 41.12 20.40 51.55
C THR A 6 42.38 19.97 50.78
N ALA A 7 42.77 20.52 49.60
CA ALA A 7 42.80 21.91 49.07
C ALA A 7 43.81 22.78 49.88
N ASP A 8 44.75 23.56 49.35
CA ASP A 8 45.12 24.01 48.01
C ASP A 8 46.41 24.90 48.13
N VAL A 9 46.96 25.34 46.98
CA VAL A 9 47.78 26.56 46.73
C VAL A 9 49.34 26.60 46.86
N ASP A 10 49.93 26.72 45.66
CA ASP A 10 51.07 27.52 45.13
C ASP A 10 51.96 28.46 45.99
N SER A 11 53.27 28.45 45.72
CA SER A 11 54.01 29.52 44.96
C SER A 11 55.56 29.45 45.11
N GLU A 12 56.26 30.09 44.18
CA GLU A 12 57.58 29.74 43.60
C GLU A 12 58.84 30.47 44.15
N ARG A 13 60.02 29.79 44.02
CA ARG A 13 61.37 30.21 43.50
C ARG A 13 62.13 31.42 44.12
N PRO A 14 63.43 31.70 43.79
CA PRO A 14 64.38 31.10 42.80
C PRO A 14 65.82 30.79 43.32
N GLY A 15 66.66 30.18 42.47
CA GLY A 15 68.13 30.17 42.64
C GLY A 15 68.89 29.22 41.67
N GLU A 16 69.61 29.80 40.70
CA GLU A 16 70.36 29.14 39.61
C GLU A 16 71.75 28.59 40.01
N ARG A 17 72.23 27.52 39.33
CA ARG A 17 73.60 27.37 38.79
C ARG A 17 73.63 26.42 37.56
N PRO A 18 74.59 26.58 36.60
CA PRO A 18 74.39 26.22 35.19
C PRO A 18 75.42 25.23 34.56
N GLY A 19 75.08 24.75 33.34
CA GLY A 19 76.00 24.29 32.27
C GLY A 19 76.00 22.79 31.96
N GLU A 20 75.08 22.24 31.13
CA GLU A 20 75.14 22.03 29.66
C GLU A 20 76.11 20.92 29.19
N ARG A 21 75.85 19.99 28.26
CA ARG A 21 74.73 19.42 27.43
C ARG A 21 75.42 18.28 26.58
N PRO A 22 74.79 17.56 25.62
CA PRO A 22 73.79 16.50 25.75
C PRO A 22 74.17 15.19 25.00
N GLY A 23 73.49 14.06 25.28
CA GLY A 23 73.46 12.90 24.37
C GLY A 23 73.55 11.54 25.05
N GLU A 24 72.61 10.65 24.70
CA GLU A 24 72.57 9.20 24.95
C GLU A 24 72.25 8.69 26.37
N ARG A 25 71.04 8.13 26.52
CA ARG A 25 70.81 6.92 27.30
C ARG A 25 69.96 5.92 26.51
N PRO A 26 70.44 4.68 26.31
CA PRO A 26 69.73 3.59 25.66
C PRO A 26 69.13 2.58 26.67
N GLY A 27 68.09 1.87 26.25
CA GLY A 27 67.96 0.44 26.55
C GLY A 27 66.77 -0.06 27.39
N GLU A 28 65.53 0.13 26.94
CA GLU A 28 64.41 -0.76 27.31
C GLU A 28 64.06 -1.68 26.14
N ARG A 29 63.93 -2.98 26.43
CA ARG A 29 63.63 -4.03 25.45
C ARG A 29 62.16 -3.93 25.01
N PRO A 30 61.85 -4.12 23.72
CA PRO A 30 60.53 -3.83 23.18
C PRO A 30 59.52 -4.91 23.59
N GLY A 31 58.41 -4.45 24.19
CA GLY A 31 57.18 -5.23 24.26
C GLY A 31 56.67 -5.55 22.86
N GLU A 32 56.14 -6.75 22.71
CA GLU A 32 55.49 -7.23 21.50
C GLU A 32 54.43 -6.23 21.07
N ARG A 33 54.75 -5.50 19.99
CA ARG A 33 53.75 -4.77 19.21
C ARG A 33 52.78 -5.80 18.65
N PRO A 34 51.45 -5.56 18.67
CA PRO A 34 50.56 -6.38 17.88
C PRO A 34 51.03 -6.31 16.43
N SER A 35 51.19 -7.47 15.81
CA SER A 35 51.69 -7.55 14.44
C SER A 35 50.85 -6.67 13.52
N ARG A 36 51.49 -5.91 12.64
CA ARG A 36 50.91 -5.13 11.53
C ARG A 36 50.10 -5.97 10.51
N ALA A 37 49.71 -7.19 10.87
CA ALA A 37 48.95 -8.13 10.07
C ALA A 37 47.54 -8.39 10.65
N GLN A 38 47.12 -7.67 11.70
CA GLN A 38 45.77 -7.75 12.30
C GLN A 38 44.83 -6.59 11.90
N GLU A 39 45.26 -5.65 11.05
CA GLU A 39 44.47 -4.53 10.50
C GLU A 39 43.62 -4.92 9.26
N ALA A 40 43.30 -6.20 9.08
CA ALA A 40 42.78 -6.69 7.80
C ALA A 40 41.24 -6.64 7.63
N VAL A 41 40.49 -6.10 8.61
CA VAL A 41 39.05 -5.85 8.46
C VAL A 41 38.75 -4.50 9.10
N GLY A 42 38.38 -3.50 8.30
CA GLY A 42 38.21 -2.09 8.72
C GLY A 42 36.97 -1.80 9.58
N TYR A 43 36.38 -2.81 10.22
CA TYR A 43 35.17 -2.70 11.04
C TYR A 43 35.15 -3.71 12.20
N GLU A 44 34.23 -3.51 13.14
CA GLU A 44 33.95 -4.39 14.26
C GLU A 44 32.49 -4.88 14.18
N LEU A 45 32.29 -6.18 14.36
CA LEU A 45 30.99 -6.83 14.44
C LEU A 45 30.76 -7.33 15.86
N PHE A 46 29.65 -6.92 16.45
CA PHE A 46 29.14 -7.41 17.72
C PHE A 46 27.76 -8.03 17.53
N ARG A 47 27.34 -8.89 18.46
CA ARG A 47 25.98 -9.41 18.53
C ARG A 47 25.41 -9.24 19.92
N ASP A 48 24.12 -8.97 20.04
CA ASP A 48 23.42 -9.02 21.31
C ASP A 48 23.00 -10.46 21.67
N ASP A 49 22.27 -10.62 22.77
CA ASP A 49 21.78 -11.92 23.24
C ASP A 49 20.75 -12.58 22.30
N TRP A 50 20.18 -11.83 21.35
CA TRP A 50 19.28 -12.30 20.29
C TRP A 50 20.01 -12.56 18.97
N GLY A 51 21.35 -12.47 18.97
CA GLY A 51 22.17 -12.65 17.79
C GLY A 51 22.07 -11.51 16.78
N ILE A 52 21.48 -10.36 17.14
CA ILE A 52 21.29 -9.22 16.25
C ILE A 52 22.64 -8.55 15.98
N PRO A 53 23.04 -8.31 14.72
CA PRO A 53 24.31 -7.68 14.40
C PRO A 53 24.34 -6.19 14.75
N HIS A 54 25.40 -5.77 15.46
CA HIS A 54 25.76 -4.38 15.70
C HIS A 54 27.13 -4.10 15.08
N LEU A 55 27.15 -3.23 14.08
CA LEU A 55 28.33 -2.96 13.26
C LEU A 55 28.89 -1.58 13.57
N ARG A 56 30.22 -1.51 13.72
CA ARG A 56 30.95 -0.26 13.89
C ARG A 56 32.10 -0.17 12.88
N ALA A 57 32.22 0.94 12.16
CA ALA A 57 33.35 1.17 11.26
C ALA A 57 33.85 2.62 11.31
N ALA A 58 34.99 2.89 10.68
CA ALA A 58 35.62 4.20 10.65
C ALA A 58 34.87 5.23 9.77
N ASP A 59 34.14 4.76 8.75
CA ASP A 59 33.40 5.58 7.79
C ASP A 59 32.20 4.81 7.21
N ALA A 60 31.34 5.52 6.46
CA ALA A 60 30.13 4.96 5.88
C ALA A 60 30.37 3.84 4.83
N LEU A 61 31.49 3.86 4.09
CA LEU A 61 31.78 2.83 3.07
C LEU A 61 32.25 1.54 3.74
N ALA A 62 33.16 1.64 4.71
CA ALA A 62 33.59 0.51 5.52
C ALA A 62 32.40 -0.12 6.28
N LEU A 63 31.46 0.71 6.75
CA LEU A 63 30.24 0.24 7.41
C LEU A 63 29.28 -0.47 6.45
N ALA A 64 29.10 0.04 5.22
CA ALA A 64 28.27 -0.61 4.21
C ALA A 64 28.84 -2.00 3.85
N ARG A 65 30.16 -2.10 3.69
CA ARG A 65 30.86 -3.38 3.49
C ARG A 65 30.67 -4.32 4.66
N ALA A 66 30.81 -3.82 5.89
CA ALA A 66 30.54 -4.59 7.10
C ALA A 66 29.11 -5.14 7.12
N GLN A 67 28.14 -4.33 6.69
CA GLN A 67 26.73 -4.73 6.60
C GLN A 67 26.55 -5.87 5.61
N GLY A 68 27.07 -5.73 4.39
CA GLY A 68 27.01 -6.78 3.37
C GLY A 68 27.63 -8.09 3.85
N HIS A 69 28.79 -8.02 4.49
CA HIS A 69 29.47 -9.20 5.04
C HIS A 69 28.64 -9.87 6.15
N ALA A 70 28.14 -9.10 7.11
CA ALA A 70 27.31 -9.65 8.19
C ALA A 70 26.00 -10.26 7.65
N THR A 71 25.34 -9.62 6.69
CA THR A 71 24.17 -10.17 6.02
C THR A 71 24.51 -11.48 5.30
N ALA A 72 25.63 -11.56 4.59
CA ALA A 72 26.04 -12.80 3.92
C ALA A 72 26.30 -13.95 4.90
N LEU A 73 26.90 -13.67 6.07
CA LEU A 73 27.09 -14.68 7.10
C LEU A 73 25.75 -15.18 7.69
N ASP A 74 24.76 -14.33 7.82
CA ASP A 74 23.50 -14.68 8.48
C ASP A 74 22.43 -15.19 7.50
N ARG A 75 22.52 -14.80 6.22
CA ARG A 75 21.44 -14.90 5.22
C ARG A 75 21.92 -15.40 3.85
N ALA A 76 23.04 -16.13 3.76
CA ALA A 76 23.62 -16.58 2.50
C ALA A 76 22.62 -17.22 1.52
N TRP A 77 21.80 -18.15 1.99
CA TRP A 77 20.80 -18.82 1.14
C TRP A 77 19.72 -17.85 0.64
N GLN A 78 19.24 -16.95 1.50
CA GLN A 78 18.27 -15.93 1.15
C GLN A 78 18.84 -14.95 0.11
N LEU A 79 20.09 -14.50 0.28
CA LEU A 79 20.78 -13.67 -0.71
C LEU A 79 20.88 -14.40 -2.06
N GLU A 80 21.31 -15.66 -2.06
CA GLU A 80 21.47 -16.39 -3.32
C GLU A 80 20.14 -16.65 -4.02
N THR A 81 19.09 -16.96 -3.26
CA THR A 81 17.72 -17.05 -3.76
C THR A 81 17.30 -15.75 -4.45
N GLU A 82 17.49 -14.60 -3.80
CA GLU A 82 17.13 -13.30 -4.38
C GLU A 82 17.95 -12.97 -5.63
N ARG A 83 19.25 -13.30 -5.66
CA ARG A 83 20.08 -13.11 -6.85
C ARG A 83 19.52 -13.90 -8.04
N HIS A 84 19.10 -15.15 -7.83
CA HIS A 84 18.51 -15.98 -8.87
C HIS A 84 17.11 -15.52 -9.30
N ARG A 85 16.28 -15.05 -8.35
CA ARG A 85 14.97 -14.44 -8.63
C ARG A 85 15.11 -13.19 -9.48
N VAL A 86 16.14 -12.37 -9.27
CA VAL A 86 16.42 -11.16 -10.07
C VAL A 86 16.88 -11.50 -11.48
N LEU A 87 17.71 -12.54 -11.61
CA LEU A 87 18.30 -12.95 -12.89
C LEU A 87 17.36 -13.82 -13.74
N GLY A 88 16.26 -14.31 -13.17
CA GLY A 88 15.39 -15.29 -13.82
C GLY A 88 16.12 -16.62 -14.06
N THR A 89 16.75 -17.14 -13.02
CA THR A 89 17.52 -18.40 -13.07
C THR A 89 17.22 -19.35 -11.90
N SER A 90 16.11 -19.12 -11.19
CA SER A 90 15.66 -19.94 -10.07
C SER A 90 15.35 -21.38 -10.50
N ALA A 91 14.76 -21.55 -11.69
CA ALA A 91 14.37 -22.85 -12.24
C ALA A 91 15.56 -23.81 -12.44
N SER A 92 16.77 -23.27 -12.62
CA SER A 92 17.99 -24.06 -12.85
C SER A 92 18.36 -24.98 -11.68
N HIS A 93 17.83 -24.70 -10.47
CA HIS A 93 18.09 -25.48 -9.25
C HIS A 93 16.84 -25.76 -8.42
N LEU A 94 15.77 -24.96 -8.56
CA LEU A 94 14.47 -25.20 -7.91
C LEU A 94 13.48 -25.98 -8.79
N GLY A 95 13.76 -26.11 -10.10
CA GLY A 95 12.93 -26.88 -11.03
C GLY A 95 11.71 -26.11 -11.59
N ALA A 96 10.75 -26.88 -12.12
CA ALA A 96 9.67 -26.37 -12.96
C ALA A 96 8.76 -25.33 -12.28
N GLU A 97 8.57 -25.40 -10.96
CA GLU A 97 7.71 -24.46 -10.22
C GLU A 97 8.22 -23.02 -10.24
N ALA A 98 9.52 -22.82 -10.50
CA ALA A 98 10.14 -21.49 -10.54
C ALA A 98 10.16 -20.86 -11.94
N VAL A 99 9.78 -21.60 -12.98
CA VAL A 99 9.88 -21.17 -14.39
C VAL A 99 9.01 -19.95 -14.68
N ASP A 100 7.80 -19.90 -14.14
CA ASP A 100 6.89 -18.78 -14.39
C ASP A 100 7.43 -17.44 -13.87
N TRP A 101 8.09 -17.47 -12.71
CA TRP A 101 8.78 -16.30 -12.17
C TRP A 101 9.98 -15.91 -13.05
N ASP A 102 10.82 -16.88 -13.41
CA ASP A 102 12.01 -16.65 -14.24
C ASP A 102 11.64 -16.07 -15.61
N ARG A 103 10.57 -16.57 -16.23
CA ARG A 103 10.01 -16.03 -17.48
C ARG A 103 9.56 -14.59 -17.30
N PHE A 104 8.82 -14.31 -16.23
CA PHE A 104 8.30 -12.98 -15.96
C PHE A 104 9.42 -11.96 -15.75
N VAL A 105 10.42 -12.21 -14.90
CA VAL A 105 11.47 -11.21 -14.61
C VAL A 105 12.37 -10.94 -15.81
N ARG A 106 12.58 -11.92 -16.69
CA ARG A 106 13.28 -11.74 -17.97
C ARG A 106 12.45 -10.91 -18.94
N ARG A 107 11.16 -11.24 -19.11
CA ARG A 107 10.22 -10.46 -19.93
C ARG A 107 10.08 -9.03 -19.43
N ALA A 108 9.87 -8.82 -18.14
CA ALA A 108 9.83 -7.52 -17.47
C ALA A 108 11.19 -6.80 -17.41
N ARG A 109 12.27 -7.48 -17.85
CA ARG A 109 13.63 -6.97 -17.96
C ARG A 109 14.15 -6.36 -16.64
N ILE A 110 13.88 -7.02 -15.50
CA ILE A 110 14.24 -6.55 -14.15
C ILE A 110 15.73 -6.28 -13.99
N ALA A 111 16.59 -7.27 -14.31
CA ALA A 111 18.04 -7.12 -14.18
C ALA A 111 18.58 -5.97 -15.03
N ASP A 112 17.96 -5.73 -16.19
CA ASP A 112 18.33 -4.64 -17.07
C ASP A 112 17.89 -3.28 -16.53
N THR A 113 16.68 -3.17 -15.98
CA THR A 113 16.22 -1.96 -15.28
C THR A 113 17.15 -1.64 -14.10
N ALA A 114 17.53 -2.65 -13.31
CA ALA A 114 18.43 -2.48 -12.16
C ALA A 114 19.80 -1.92 -12.57
N ARG A 115 20.39 -2.43 -13.66
CA ARG A 115 21.64 -1.89 -14.22
C ARG A 115 21.50 -0.42 -14.61
N ARG A 116 20.45 -0.08 -15.36
CA ARG A 116 20.19 1.32 -15.77
C ARG A 116 20.02 2.25 -14.57
N CYS A 117 19.34 1.77 -13.52
CA CYS A 117 19.16 2.53 -12.28
C CYS A 117 20.48 2.73 -11.54
N PHE A 118 21.31 1.69 -11.46
CA PHE A 118 22.63 1.79 -10.81
C PHE A 118 23.55 2.76 -11.54
N ASP A 119 23.59 2.68 -12.89
CA ASP A 119 24.41 3.57 -13.73
C ASP A 119 24.01 5.05 -13.61
N ARG A 120 22.78 5.33 -13.15
CA ARG A 120 22.24 6.69 -12.93
C ARG A 120 22.40 7.21 -11.51
N LEU A 121 22.82 6.38 -10.54
CA LEU A 121 23.01 6.82 -9.16
C LEU A 121 24.04 7.94 -9.05
N ALA A 122 23.90 8.78 -8.03
CA ALA A 122 24.97 9.68 -7.66
C ALA A 122 26.26 8.88 -7.38
N PRO A 123 27.46 9.36 -7.79
CA PRO A 123 28.70 8.59 -7.65
C PRO A 123 29.00 8.11 -6.22
N GLU A 124 28.63 8.92 -5.22
CA GLU A 124 28.79 8.57 -3.80
C GLU A 124 27.85 7.42 -3.38
N THR A 125 26.59 7.45 -3.83
CA THR A 125 25.63 6.36 -3.60
C THR A 125 26.04 5.09 -4.33
N ALA A 126 26.50 5.17 -5.58
CA ALA A 126 27.00 4.03 -6.33
C ALA A 126 28.20 3.37 -5.63
N ALA A 127 29.14 4.17 -5.11
CA ALA A 127 30.28 3.67 -4.33
C ALA A 127 29.83 3.00 -3.03
N TRP A 128 28.83 3.58 -2.33
CA TRP A 128 28.27 3.02 -1.10
C TRP A 128 27.52 1.69 -1.32
N VAL A 129 26.70 1.58 -2.37
CA VAL A 129 26.05 0.32 -2.77
C VAL A 129 27.11 -0.72 -3.16
N THR A 130 28.14 -0.31 -3.92
CA THR A 130 29.24 -1.21 -4.30
C THR A 130 29.98 -1.74 -3.07
N ALA A 131 30.23 -0.90 -2.06
CA ALA A 131 30.88 -1.32 -0.83
C ALA A 131 30.08 -2.41 -0.09
N TYR A 132 28.74 -2.29 -0.05
CA TYR A 132 27.88 -3.35 0.48
C TYR A 132 28.00 -4.65 -0.31
N VAL A 133 27.95 -4.58 -1.65
CA VAL A 133 28.10 -5.75 -2.52
C VAL A 133 29.47 -6.41 -2.38
N ASP A 134 30.53 -5.64 -2.23
CA ASP A 134 31.87 -6.15 -1.90
C ASP A 134 31.83 -6.98 -0.61
N GLY A 135 31.18 -6.46 0.44
CA GLY A 135 31.01 -7.18 1.70
C GLY A 135 30.21 -8.48 1.56
N VAL A 136 29.13 -8.45 0.77
CA VAL A 136 28.36 -9.66 0.44
C VAL A 136 29.27 -10.70 -0.21
N ASN A 137 29.99 -10.31 -1.27
CA ASN A 137 30.88 -11.21 -2.00
C ASN A 137 32.02 -11.77 -1.13
N GLU A 138 32.51 -11.01 -0.16
CA GLU A 138 33.52 -11.47 0.80
C GLU A 138 32.99 -12.53 1.76
N GLY A 139 31.76 -12.39 2.25
CA GLY A 139 31.16 -13.28 3.25
C GLY A 139 30.37 -14.46 2.68
N LEU A 140 29.97 -14.42 1.40
CA LEU A 140 28.98 -15.36 0.84
C LEU A 140 29.47 -16.81 0.83
N ALA A 141 30.75 -17.05 0.55
CA ALA A 141 31.32 -18.40 0.58
C ALA A 141 31.27 -19.01 1.98
N GLU A 142 31.68 -18.26 3.01
CA GLU A 142 31.63 -18.68 4.41
C GLU A 142 30.18 -18.87 4.90
N GLY A 143 29.26 -18.00 4.48
CA GLY A 143 27.84 -18.16 4.77
C GLY A 143 27.25 -19.41 4.13
N ALA A 144 27.60 -19.69 2.87
CA ALA A 144 27.11 -20.86 2.12
C ALA A 144 27.58 -22.19 2.73
N GLU A 145 28.80 -22.26 3.28
CA GLU A 145 29.30 -23.45 3.99
C GLU A 145 28.43 -23.87 5.19
N ARG A 146 27.67 -22.92 5.77
CA ARG A 146 26.78 -23.14 6.91
C ARG A 146 25.31 -23.29 6.52
N ALA A 147 24.98 -23.18 5.23
CA ALA A 147 23.63 -23.26 4.71
C ALA A 147 23.44 -24.59 3.94
N PRO A 148 22.76 -25.61 4.54
CA PRO A 148 22.59 -26.93 3.91
C PRO A 148 21.85 -26.89 2.57
N GLU A 149 21.08 -25.84 2.31
CA GLU A 149 20.33 -25.63 1.08
C GLU A 149 21.23 -25.63 -0.16
N PHE A 150 22.42 -25.02 -0.10
CA PHE A 150 23.39 -25.03 -1.20
C PHE A 150 23.80 -26.46 -1.58
N ALA A 151 24.12 -27.29 -0.57
CA ALA A 151 24.48 -28.68 -0.80
C ALA A 151 23.29 -29.52 -1.31
N ALA A 152 22.08 -29.22 -0.85
CA ALA A 152 20.86 -29.94 -1.21
C ALA A 152 20.51 -29.80 -2.71
N VAL A 153 20.77 -28.64 -3.31
CA VAL A 153 20.54 -28.42 -4.76
C VAL A 153 21.82 -28.42 -5.59
N GLY A 154 22.98 -28.67 -4.98
CA GLY A 154 24.27 -28.66 -5.67
C GLY A 154 24.67 -27.28 -6.22
N LEU A 155 24.22 -26.20 -5.58
CA LEU A 155 24.49 -24.82 -5.98
C LEU A 155 25.75 -24.30 -5.28
N ALA A 156 26.62 -23.63 -6.02
CA ALA A 156 27.73 -22.85 -5.46
C ALA A 156 27.32 -21.37 -5.37
N PRO A 157 27.74 -20.62 -4.33
CA PRO A 157 27.42 -19.21 -4.20
C PRO A 157 27.99 -18.41 -5.38
N GLY A 158 27.12 -17.65 -6.05
CA GLY A 158 27.49 -16.79 -7.17
C GLY A 158 28.16 -15.48 -6.75
N ARG A 159 28.61 -14.71 -7.75
CA ARG A 159 29.10 -13.34 -7.54
C ARG A 159 27.95 -12.35 -7.69
N TRP A 160 27.84 -11.44 -6.73
CA TRP A 160 26.95 -10.29 -6.79
C TRP A 160 27.60 -9.16 -7.57
N GLU A 161 26.80 -8.51 -8.43
CA GLU A 161 27.20 -7.32 -9.16
C GLU A 161 26.72 -6.06 -8.42
N PRO A 162 27.36 -4.89 -8.62
CA PRO A 162 27.01 -3.66 -7.90
C PRO A 162 25.54 -3.23 -8.02
N TRP A 163 24.88 -3.59 -9.12
CA TRP A 163 23.47 -3.29 -9.36
C TRP A 163 22.50 -4.31 -8.74
N THR A 164 22.99 -5.46 -8.24
CA THR A 164 22.14 -6.54 -7.70
C THR A 164 21.19 -6.06 -6.59
N PRO A 165 21.59 -5.21 -5.62
CA PRO A 165 20.67 -4.66 -4.62
C PRO A 165 19.44 -3.95 -5.22
N LEU A 166 19.62 -3.18 -6.29
CA LEU A 166 18.53 -2.50 -6.98
C LEU A 166 17.60 -3.50 -7.68
N GLY A 167 18.16 -4.60 -8.19
CA GLY A 167 17.40 -5.71 -8.75
C GLY A 167 16.56 -6.43 -7.71
N VAL A 168 17.13 -6.70 -6.52
CA VAL A 168 16.40 -7.30 -5.39
C VAL A 168 15.24 -6.39 -5.01
N TRP A 169 15.49 -5.09 -4.88
CA TRP A 169 14.44 -4.11 -4.57
C TRP A 169 13.28 -4.14 -5.58
N LEU A 170 13.59 -4.16 -6.87
CA LEU A 170 12.60 -4.27 -7.95
C LEU A 170 11.83 -5.59 -7.91
N SER A 171 12.55 -6.71 -7.79
CA SER A 171 11.98 -8.07 -7.73
C SER A 171 10.97 -8.19 -6.58
N THR A 172 11.31 -7.64 -5.42
CA THR A 172 10.42 -7.62 -4.24
C THR A 172 9.17 -6.76 -4.47
N HIS A 173 9.29 -5.60 -5.12
CA HIS A 173 8.22 -4.59 -5.16
C HIS A 173 7.42 -4.52 -6.48
N ILE A 174 7.85 -5.16 -7.56
CA ILE A 174 7.17 -5.02 -8.87
C ILE A 174 5.71 -5.48 -8.86
N LEU A 175 5.36 -6.48 -8.03
CA LEU A 175 3.98 -6.94 -7.85
C LEU A 175 3.24 -6.23 -6.70
N PHE A 176 3.88 -5.27 -6.01
CA PHE A 176 3.28 -4.54 -4.88
C PHE A 176 2.36 -3.39 -5.33
N ALA A 177 2.52 -2.83 -6.54
CA ALA A 177 1.68 -1.70 -7.02
C ALA A 177 0.35 -2.10 -7.68
N GLY A 178 -0.05 -3.37 -7.56
CA GLY A 178 -1.41 -3.79 -7.88
C GLY A 178 -1.76 -3.89 -9.37
N PHE A 179 -0.81 -3.76 -10.31
CA PHE A 179 -1.12 -3.94 -11.75
C PHE A 179 -1.82 -5.28 -12.05
N PRO A 180 -1.52 -6.43 -11.40
CA PRO A 180 -2.22 -7.67 -11.70
C PRO A 180 -3.72 -7.60 -11.40
N THR A 181 -4.16 -6.71 -10.50
CA THR A 181 -5.59 -6.51 -10.26
C THR A 181 -6.30 -5.82 -11.43
N LYS A 182 -5.61 -5.06 -12.28
CA LYS A 182 -6.19 -4.53 -13.54
C LYS A 182 -6.70 -5.66 -14.43
N LEU A 183 -6.02 -6.81 -14.43
CA LEU A 183 -6.45 -8.00 -15.16
C LEU A 183 -7.76 -8.57 -14.61
N TRP A 184 -7.91 -8.61 -13.29
CA TRP A 184 -9.16 -9.02 -12.65
C TRP A 184 -10.32 -8.07 -12.99
N ARG A 185 -10.10 -6.76 -12.89
CA ARG A 185 -11.12 -5.75 -13.23
C ARG A 185 -11.55 -5.83 -14.69
N GLU A 186 -10.60 -6.09 -15.61
CA GLU A 186 -10.90 -6.33 -17.02
C GLU A 186 -11.86 -7.53 -17.20
N GLU A 187 -11.62 -8.64 -16.51
CA GLU A 187 -12.49 -9.82 -16.58
C GLU A 187 -13.85 -9.58 -15.93
N VAL A 188 -13.91 -8.89 -14.78
CA VAL A 188 -15.20 -8.54 -14.14
C VAL A 188 -16.02 -7.64 -15.06
N ALA A 189 -15.42 -6.58 -15.60
CA ALA A 189 -16.10 -5.67 -16.52
C ALA A 189 -16.63 -6.40 -17.76
N ARG A 190 -15.79 -7.25 -18.36
CA ARG A 190 -16.15 -7.99 -19.59
C ARG A 190 -17.26 -9.01 -19.37
N ARG A 191 -17.27 -9.68 -18.20
CA ARG A 191 -18.12 -10.85 -17.97
C ARG A 191 -19.33 -10.59 -17.08
N LEU A 192 -19.23 -9.63 -16.16
CA LEU A 192 -20.29 -9.27 -15.23
C LEU A 192 -20.85 -7.87 -15.47
N GLY A 193 -20.14 -7.01 -16.23
CA GLY A 193 -20.52 -5.63 -16.50
C GLY A 193 -19.64 -4.61 -15.76
N GLU A 194 -19.55 -3.41 -16.33
CA GLU A 194 -18.70 -2.31 -15.82
C GLU A 194 -19.09 -1.89 -14.40
N ASP A 195 -20.39 -1.84 -14.13
CA ASP A 195 -21.02 -1.50 -12.85
C ASP A 195 -20.65 -2.48 -11.72
N ARG A 196 -20.24 -3.71 -12.07
CA ARG A 196 -19.87 -4.75 -11.10
C ARG A 196 -18.42 -4.69 -10.65
N THR A 197 -17.58 -3.89 -11.30
CA THR A 197 -16.15 -3.78 -10.96
C THR A 197 -15.91 -3.25 -9.54
N THR A 198 -16.73 -2.30 -9.09
CA THR A 198 -16.63 -1.66 -7.77
C THR A 198 -16.95 -2.60 -6.62
N LEU A 199 -17.71 -3.68 -6.86
CA LEU A 199 -18.02 -4.69 -5.86
C LEU A 199 -16.75 -5.36 -5.29
N PHE A 200 -15.69 -5.42 -6.09
CA PHE A 200 -14.41 -6.03 -5.73
C PHE A 200 -13.32 -4.99 -5.45
N ALA A 201 -13.66 -3.70 -5.27
CA ALA A 201 -12.72 -2.60 -5.06
C ALA A 201 -12.18 -2.54 -3.61
N THR A 202 -11.57 -3.64 -3.17
CA THR A 202 -10.88 -3.81 -1.88
C THR A 202 -9.52 -4.47 -2.12
N ASP A 203 -8.63 -4.42 -1.14
CA ASP A 203 -7.37 -5.13 -1.23
C ASP A 203 -7.58 -6.66 -1.40
N GLY A 204 -6.72 -7.27 -2.21
CA GLY A 204 -6.86 -8.66 -2.63
C GLY A 204 -5.85 -9.66 -2.03
N PRO A 205 -5.90 -10.92 -2.52
CA PRO A 205 -5.05 -12.03 -2.05
C PRO A 205 -3.55 -11.85 -2.35
N GLY A 206 -3.16 -10.88 -3.18
CA GLY A 206 -1.75 -10.56 -3.48
C GLY A 206 -1.23 -9.25 -2.87
N THR A 207 -2.05 -8.47 -2.16
CA THR A 207 -1.66 -7.12 -1.69
C THR A 207 -0.87 -7.17 -0.39
N ALA A 208 0.16 -6.33 -0.25
CA ALA A 208 0.84 -6.15 1.03
C ALA A 208 0.10 -5.13 1.91
N GLY A 209 -0.10 -5.45 3.19
CA GLY A 209 -0.69 -4.56 4.19
C GLY A 209 0.35 -4.11 5.21
N SER A 210 0.00 -3.21 6.11
CA SER A 210 0.81 -2.78 7.27
C SER A 210 -0.07 -2.00 8.25
N ASN A 211 0.29 -1.95 9.52
CA ASN A 211 -0.11 -0.83 10.39
C ASN A 211 1.10 0.05 10.72
N GLY A 212 0.83 1.33 10.95
CA GLY A 212 1.77 2.28 11.54
C GLY A 212 1.01 3.37 12.27
N TRP A 213 1.56 3.85 13.38
CA TRP A 213 1.01 4.96 14.13
C TRP A 213 2.10 5.79 14.80
N LEU A 214 1.74 7.03 15.09
CA LEU A 214 2.56 8.01 15.77
C LEU A 214 1.73 8.64 16.89
N LEU A 215 2.35 8.75 18.06
CA LEU A 215 1.85 9.48 19.21
C LEU A 215 2.75 10.69 19.45
N THR A 216 2.17 11.88 19.56
CA THR A 216 2.93 13.07 19.97
C THR A 216 3.28 12.99 21.45
N GLY A 217 4.22 13.85 21.89
CA GLY A 217 4.62 13.89 23.31
C GLY A 217 3.44 14.07 24.29
N ALA A 218 2.38 14.76 23.89
CA ALA A 218 1.17 14.98 24.70
C ALA A 218 0.34 13.70 24.97
N ARG A 219 0.69 12.57 24.35
CA ARG A 219 0.02 11.27 24.48
C ARG A 219 0.91 10.20 25.11
N THR A 220 2.08 10.57 25.61
CA THR A 220 3.10 9.64 26.09
C THR A 220 3.55 9.98 27.50
N ALA A 221 3.93 8.97 28.27
CA ALA A 221 4.35 9.14 29.66
C ALA A 221 5.63 9.97 29.82
N THR A 222 6.50 9.95 28.82
CA THR A 222 7.79 10.66 28.82
C THR A 222 7.67 12.09 28.29
N GLY A 223 6.55 12.44 27.65
CA GLY A 223 6.40 13.70 26.93
C GLY A 223 7.12 13.74 25.58
N ALA A 224 7.70 12.64 25.10
CA ALA A 224 8.39 12.55 23.81
C ALA A 224 7.63 11.63 22.84
N PRO A 225 7.71 11.86 21.52
CA PRO A 225 6.96 11.06 20.55
C PRO A 225 7.27 9.55 20.59
N ILE A 226 6.28 8.73 20.21
CA ILE A 226 6.46 7.30 19.91
C ILE A 226 6.03 7.05 18.46
N VAL A 227 6.83 6.27 17.72
CA VAL A 227 6.48 5.76 16.39
C VAL A 227 6.46 4.23 16.44
N ALA A 228 5.34 3.60 16.10
CA ALA A 228 5.19 2.14 16.20
C ALA A 228 4.38 1.57 15.04
N GLY A 229 4.49 0.26 14.83
CA GLY A 229 3.78 -0.40 13.73
C GLY A 229 4.28 -1.81 13.42
N ASP A 230 3.63 -2.42 12.45
CA ASP A 230 3.89 -3.79 12.04
C ASP A 230 3.59 -4.00 10.56
N PRO A 231 4.61 -4.16 9.69
CA PRO A 231 4.40 -4.41 8.28
C PRO A 231 3.81 -5.82 8.04
N HIS A 232 2.73 -5.92 7.27
CA HIS A 232 2.07 -7.19 6.92
C HIS A 232 2.51 -7.68 5.54
N ARG A 233 3.47 -8.60 5.52
CA ARG A 233 4.00 -9.23 4.30
C ARG A 233 3.78 -10.73 4.34
N PHE A 234 4.05 -11.40 3.22
CA PHE A 234 4.28 -12.85 3.28
C PHE A 234 5.41 -13.11 4.28
N ILE A 235 5.17 -14.03 5.21
CA ILE A 235 6.13 -14.45 6.21
C ILE A 235 7.00 -15.49 5.54
N GLU A 236 8.28 -15.17 5.40
CA GLU A 236 9.30 -16.02 4.78
C GLU A 236 10.21 -16.58 5.88
N ASP A 237 10.72 -17.79 5.67
CA ASP A 237 11.75 -18.38 6.53
C ASP A 237 13.01 -18.64 5.71
N PRO A 238 14.08 -17.82 5.87
CA PRO A 238 14.24 -16.73 6.84
C PRO A 238 13.42 -15.46 6.56
N GLY A 239 13.12 -14.68 7.60
CA GLY A 239 12.26 -13.47 7.51
C GLY A 239 12.79 -12.36 6.59
N VAL A 240 11.88 -11.58 6.00
CA VAL A 240 12.18 -10.48 5.06
C VAL A 240 12.89 -9.27 5.68
N TYR A 241 12.92 -9.17 7.01
CA TYR A 241 13.64 -8.12 7.73
C TYR A 241 14.78 -8.72 8.57
N GLN A 242 15.92 -8.04 8.53
CA GLN A 242 17.06 -8.25 9.41
C GLN A 242 17.13 -7.08 10.40
N GLN A 243 16.99 -7.37 11.69
CA GLN A 243 17.31 -6.40 12.75
C GLN A 243 18.81 -6.09 12.70
N ILE A 244 19.18 -4.82 12.78
CA ILE A 244 20.60 -4.41 12.70
C ILE A 244 20.83 -3.03 13.32
N ARG A 245 22.06 -2.81 13.82
CA ARG A 245 22.59 -1.46 14.12
C ARG A 245 23.83 -1.16 13.27
N LEU A 246 23.85 0.02 12.68
CA LEU A 246 24.91 0.55 11.82
C LEU A 246 25.49 1.82 12.44
N ALA A 247 26.75 1.80 12.86
CA ALA A 247 27.41 2.94 13.50
C ALA A 247 28.77 3.32 12.87
N CYS A 248 28.94 4.60 12.57
CA CYS A 248 30.21 5.24 12.23
C CYS A 248 30.23 6.67 12.81
N PRO A 249 31.31 7.46 12.65
CA PRO A 249 31.34 8.84 13.16
C PRO A 249 30.25 9.76 12.59
N GLU A 250 29.71 9.46 11.40
CA GLU A 250 28.67 10.26 10.75
C GLU A 250 27.27 9.99 11.31
N PHE A 251 26.97 8.74 11.68
CA PHE A 251 25.64 8.30 12.11
C PHE A 251 25.65 7.01 12.93
N ASP A 252 24.60 6.80 13.72
CA ASP A 252 24.32 5.57 14.47
C ASP A 252 22.84 5.23 14.37
N VAL A 253 22.49 4.25 13.53
CA VAL A 253 21.09 3.91 13.24
C VAL A 253 20.80 2.47 13.60
N VAL A 254 19.66 2.23 14.26
CA VAL A 254 19.11 0.89 14.50
C VAL A 254 17.80 0.76 13.75
N GLY A 255 17.51 -0.43 13.22
CA GLY A 255 16.28 -0.61 12.45
C GLY A 255 16.21 -1.95 11.73
N LEU A 256 15.21 -2.05 10.85
CA LEU A 256 14.92 -3.24 10.06
C LEU A 256 15.47 -3.05 8.64
N ALA A 257 16.55 -3.75 8.33
CA ALA A 257 17.13 -3.81 7.00
C ALA A 257 16.45 -4.91 6.16
N VAL A 258 16.41 -4.72 4.84
CA VAL A 258 16.00 -5.77 3.89
C VAL A 258 17.26 -6.51 3.43
N PRO A 259 17.37 -7.83 3.62
CA PRO A 259 18.53 -8.60 3.15
C PRO A 259 18.79 -8.37 1.65
N GLY A 260 20.04 -8.05 1.30
CA GLY A 260 20.43 -7.71 -0.07
C GLY A 260 20.42 -6.21 -0.38
N ILE A 261 19.93 -5.37 0.53
CA ILE A 261 19.83 -3.91 0.37
C ILE A 261 20.70 -3.21 1.42
N PRO A 262 21.57 -2.25 1.04
CA PRO A 262 22.36 -1.49 2.01
C PRO A 262 21.51 -0.49 2.80
N GLY A 263 21.93 -0.20 4.03
CA GLY A 263 21.27 0.75 4.92
C GLY A 263 19.94 0.25 5.50
N ILE A 264 19.10 1.20 5.90
CA ILE A 264 17.79 0.97 6.53
C ILE A 264 16.79 1.88 5.80
N ALA A 265 15.93 1.29 4.97
CA ALA A 265 15.02 2.06 4.12
C ALA A 265 13.73 2.47 4.85
N HIS A 266 13.11 1.52 5.56
CA HIS A 266 11.69 1.63 5.92
C HIS A 266 11.42 1.95 7.39
N PHE A 267 12.23 1.41 8.31
CA PHE A 267 11.99 1.50 9.76
C PHE A 267 13.33 1.73 10.48
N GLY A 268 13.59 2.97 10.88
CA GLY A 268 14.87 3.36 11.43
C GLY A 268 14.76 4.35 12.58
N HIS A 269 15.74 4.30 13.48
CA HIS A 269 15.89 5.20 14.61
C HIS A 269 17.37 5.61 14.74
N THR A 270 17.68 6.90 14.54
CA THR A 270 19.07 7.43 14.58
C THR A 270 19.51 7.86 15.98
N GLY A 271 18.55 8.02 16.89
CA GLY A 271 18.77 8.58 18.23
C GLY A 271 18.19 9.99 18.34
N HIS A 272 18.04 10.67 17.20
CA HIS A 272 17.47 12.01 17.12
C HIS A 272 16.14 12.03 16.37
N VAL A 273 15.97 11.16 15.38
CA VAL A 273 14.74 11.01 14.60
C VAL A 273 14.46 9.52 14.36
N ALA A 274 13.18 9.17 14.28
CA ALA A 274 12.72 7.86 13.87
C ALA A 274 11.67 7.97 12.76
N TRP A 275 11.63 6.98 11.87
CA TRP A 275 10.64 6.92 10.79
C TRP A 275 10.13 5.50 10.57
N ALA A 276 8.96 5.44 9.95
CA ALA A 276 8.23 4.25 9.61
C ALA A 276 7.41 4.48 8.35
N ILE A 277 7.13 3.40 7.63
CA ILE A 277 6.32 3.43 6.41
C ILE A 277 5.18 2.41 6.43
N THR A 278 4.13 2.71 5.69
CA THR A 278 3.16 1.72 5.20
C THR A 278 2.96 1.88 3.69
N ASN A 279 2.51 0.82 3.01
CA ASN A 279 2.18 0.91 1.59
C ASN A 279 1.06 1.95 1.35
N ALA A 280 1.25 2.86 0.40
CA ALA A 280 0.25 3.88 0.07
C ALA A 280 -0.91 3.37 -0.77
N MET A 281 -0.87 2.12 -1.26
CA MET A 281 -1.87 1.55 -2.18
C MET A 281 -2.04 2.38 -3.47
N ALA A 282 -1.02 3.16 -3.82
CA ALA A 282 -1.04 3.99 -5.00
C ALA A 282 -0.90 3.15 -6.27
N ASP A 283 -1.66 3.50 -7.31
CA ASP A 283 -1.49 2.97 -8.65
C ASP A 283 -0.43 3.82 -9.36
N TYR A 284 0.68 3.20 -9.78
CA TYR A 284 1.76 3.87 -10.53
C TYR A 284 2.34 3.02 -11.67
N GLN A 285 1.71 1.89 -11.98
CA GLN A 285 2.12 0.96 -13.04
C GLN A 285 0.97 0.76 -14.02
N ASP A 286 1.21 0.78 -15.32
CA ASP A 286 0.17 0.66 -16.35
C ASP A 286 0.38 -0.54 -17.27
N LEU A 287 -0.74 -1.05 -17.78
CA LEU A 287 -0.77 -2.14 -18.74
C LEU A 287 -1.31 -1.64 -20.08
N TYR A 288 -0.55 -1.89 -21.14
CA TYR A 288 -0.95 -1.52 -22.50
C TYR A 288 -1.22 -2.77 -23.34
N ARG A 289 -2.35 -2.77 -24.06
CA ARG A 289 -2.70 -3.79 -25.04
C ARG A 289 -1.94 -3.50 -26.33
N GLU A 290 -0.95 -4.32 -26.60
CA GLU A 290 0.01 -4.22 -27.70
C GLU A 290 -0.46 -4.99 -28.93
N GLN A 291 -0.47 -4.33 -30.09
CA GLN A 291 -0.55 -5.03 -31.37
C GLN A 291 0.85 -5.26 -31.91
N VAL A 292 1.26 -6.52 -32.05
CA VAL A 292 2.57 -6.89 -32.58
C VAL A 292 2.43 -7.72 -33.86
N ARG A 293 3.43 -7.67 -34.74
CA ARG A 293 3.51 -8.52 -35.93
C ARG A 293 4.94 -8.95 -36.24
N ARG A 294 5.09 -10.12 -36.88
CA ARG A 294 6.38 -10.60 -37.38
C ARG A 294 6.66 -9.99 -38.75
N THR A 295 7.88 -9.54 -38.96
CA THR A 295 8.35 -9.12 -40.27
C THR A 295 8.95 -10.31 -41.03
N PRO A 296 8.98 -10.29 -42.38
CA PRO A 296 9.51 -11.40 -43.17
C PRO A 296 10.99 -11.76 -42.88
N ASP A 297 11.78 -10.82 -42.35
CA ASP A 297 13.16 -11.03 -41.90
C ASP A 297 13.28 -11.60 -40.47
N GLY A 298 12.16 -12.01 -39.85
CA GLY A 298 12.12 -12.56 -38.50
C GLY A 298 12.13 -11.52 -37.37
N GLY A 299 12.06 -10.23 -37.69
CA GLY A 299 11.92 -9.16 -36.71
C GLY A 299 10.51 -9.06 -36.11
N VAL A 300 10.37 -8.19 -35.11
CA VAL A 300 9.10 -7.85 -34.47
C VAL A 300 8.82 -6.37 -34.68
N GLU A 301 7.62 -6.05 -35.16
CA GLU A 301 7.08 -4.70 -35.20
C GLU A 301 5.92 -4.57 -34.19
N ALA A 302 5.81 -3.41 -33.56
CA ALA A 302 4.68 -3.03 -32.73
C ALA A 302 3.95 -1.84 -33.37
N LEU A 303 2.63 -1.76 -33.18
CA LEU A 303 1.86 -0.59 -33.60
C LEU A 303 1.99 0.51 -32.55
N GLY A 304 2.40 1.70 -32.96
CA GLY A 304 2.35 2.90 -32.12
C GLY A 304 1.44 3.97 -32.73
N PRO A 305 1.29 5.14 -32.07
CA PRO A 305 0.46 6.24 -32.57
C PRO A 305 0.86 6.75 -33.97
N ALA A 306 2.13 6.59 -34.35
CA ALA A 306 2.66 6.97 -35.67
C ALA A 306 2.63 5.83 -36.71
N GLY A 307 2.06 4.68 -36.38
CA GLY A 307 2.07 3.47 -37.20
C GLY A 307 3.04 2.40 -36.70
N TRP A 308 3.28 1.40 -37.54
CA TRP A 308 4.16 0.26 -37.23
C TRP A 308 5.62 0.70 -37.11
N TYR A 309 6.30 0.26 -36.06
CA TYR A 309 7.72 0.50 -35.84
C TYR A 309 8.40 -0.78 -35.32
N ARG A 310 9.71 -0.90 -35.52
CA ARG A 310 10.47 -2.08 -35.12
C ARG A 310 10.66 -2.08 -33.60
N ALA A 311 10.10 -3.08 -32.92
CA ALA A 311 10.29 -3.31 -31.49
C ALA A 311 11.63 -4.03 -31.23
N HIS A 312 12.16 -3.87 -30.02
CA HIS A 312 13.32 -4.66 -29.61
C HIS A 312 12.86 -6.06 -29.23
N ALA A 313 13.47 -7.10 -29.80
CA ALA A 313 13.16 -8.48 -29.46
C ALA A 313 14.40 -9.37 -29.51
N HIS A 314 14.50 -10.30 -28.56
CA HIS A 314 15.50 -11.37 -28.55
C HIS A 314 14.96 -12.58 -27.80
N THR A 315 15.58 -13.75 -28.01
CA THR A 315 15.25 -14.97 -27.25
C THR A 315 16.31 -15.24 -26.21
N GLU A 316 15.89 -15.65 -25.02
CA GLU A 316 16.73 -16.17 -23.96
C GLU A 316 16.35 -17.62 -23.62
N THR A 317 17.25 -18.31 -22.93
CA THR A 317 17.04 -19.68 -22.43
C THR A 317 16.97 -19.68 -20.91
N ILE A 318 15.97 -20.38 -20.37
CA ILE A 318 15.78 -20.70 -18.96
C ILE A 318 16.15 -22.17 -18.78
N GLU A 319 17.24 -22.42 -18.06
CA GLU A 319 17.62 -23.78 -17.65
C GLU A 319 16.66 -24.26 -16.55
N VAL A 320 16.21 -25.52 -16.62
CA VAL A 320 15.24 -26.09 -15.67
C VAL A 320 15.81 -27.38 -15.07
N ALA A 321 15.92 -27.43 -13.74
CA ALA A 321 16.39 -28.63 -13.05
C ALA A 321 15.45 -29.82 -13.33
N GLY A 322 16.01 -30.89 -13.88
CA GLY A 322 15.26 -32.13 -14.15
C GLY A 322 14.30 -32.06 -15.35
N ALA A 323 14.35 -31.01 -16.17
CA ALA A 323 13.54 -30.87 -17.38
C ALA A 323 14.34 -30.23 -18.53
N GLU A 324 13.76 -30.21 -19.73
CA GLU A 324 14.38 -29.52 -20.88
C GLU A 324 14.38 -27.99 -20.67
N PRO A 325 15.39 -27.27 -21.19
CA PRO A 325 15.43 -25.81 -21.10
C PRO A 325 14.25 -25.17 -21.83
N GLU A 326 13.72 -24.08 -21.26
CA GLU A 326 12.64 -23.32 -21.88
C GLU A 326 13.18 -22.10 -22.62
N ARG A 327 12.63 -21.81 -23.80
CA ARG A 327 12.93 -20.59 -24.55
C ARG A 327 11.92 -19.50 -24.21
N VAL A 328 12.41 -18.34 -23.79
CA VAL A 328 11.60 -17.15 -23.55
C VAL A 328 11.95 -16.07 -24.56
N GLU A 329 10.97 -15.64 -25.34
CA GLU A 329 11.12 -14.41 -26.12
C GLU A 329 10.83 -13.19 -25.24
N VAL A 330 11.74 -12.21 -25.32
CA VAL A 330 11.64 -10.92 -24.67
C VAL A 330 11.38 -9.89 -25.75
N ILE A 331 10.25 -9.16 -25.64
CA ILE A 331 9.87 -8.07 -26.54
C ILE A 331 9.74 -6.80 -25.71
N GLU A 332 10.29 -5.70 -26.18
CA GLU A 332 10.11 -4.37 -25.57
C GLU A 332 9.60 -3.37 -26.61
N THR A 333 8.45 -2.78 -26.28
CA THR A 333 7.82 -1.69 -27.03
C THR A 333 8.23 -0.34 -26.42
N ASP A 334 7.79 0.78 -26.99
CA ASP A 334 8.08 2.11 -26.46
C ASP A 334 7.34 2.36 -25.14
N ARG A 335 6.27 1.60 -24.88
CA ARG A 335 5.51 1.63 -23.63
C ARG A 335 6.23 0.84 -22.54
N GLY A 336 6.86 -0.27 -22.90
CA GLY A 336 7.64 -1.07 -21.98
C GLY A 336 7.79 -2.54 -22.41
N PRO A 337 8.38 -3.38 -21.54
CA PRO A 337 8.47 -4.82 -21.77
C PRO A 337 7.10 -5.48 -21.89
N VAL A 338 6.94 -6.38 -22.86
CA VAL A 338 5.79 -7.29 -22.98
C VAL A 338 5.90 -8.38 -21.92
N ILE A 339 4.89 -8.48 -21.06
CA ILE A 339 4.84 -9.45 -19.93
C ILE A 339 3.81 -10.56 -20.12
N ILE A 340 2.83 -10.37 -21.01
CA ILE A 340 1.80 -11.37 -21.36
C ILE A 340 1.67 -11.46 -22.88
N GLY A 341 1.53 -12.69 -23.40
CA GLY A 341 1.51 -13.00 -24.82
C GLY A 341 2.87 -13.48 -25.34
N ASP A 342 2.84 -14.36 -26.34
CA ASP A 342 4.04 -14.98 -26.93
C ASP A 342 4.40 -14.38 -28.31
N GLY A 343 3.86 -13.20 -28.60
CA GLY A 343 3.97 -12.57 -29.91
C GLY A 343 3.19 -13.30 -31.01
N PRO A 344 3.25 -12.80 -32.25
CA PRO A 344 2.54 -13.38 -33.38
C PRO A 344 3.18 -14.70 -33.82
N GLY A 345 2.38 -15.75 -34.00
CA GLY A 345 2.80 -17.03 -34.59
C GLY A 345 3.19 -18.14 -33.62
N ALA A 346 3.07 -17.95 -32.30
CA ALA A 346 3.43 -18.97 -31.31
C ALA A 346 2.40 -20.13 -31.16
N GLY A 347 1.22 -20.02 -31.81
CA GLY A 347 0.13 -20.98 -31.67
C GLY A 347 0.07 -22.12 -32.72
N ASP A 348 0.94 -22.13 -33.72
CA ASP A 348 0.75 -22.99 -34.91
C ASP A 348 1.42 -24.37 -34.84
N GLU A 349 2.22 -24.69 -33.80
CA GLU A 349 2.94 -25.99 -33.78
C GLU A 349 2.23 -27.13 -33.02
N THR A 350 1.06 -26.89 -32.39
CA THR A 350 0.32 -27.96 -31.67
C THR A 350 -1.18 -28.05 -31.95
N ALA A 351 -1.74 -27.26 -32.86
CA ALA A 351 -3.19 -27.17 -33.10
C ALA A 351 -3.70 -28.03 -34.28
N ASP A 352 -3.22 -29.26 -34.43
CA ASP A 352 -3.67 -30.19 -35.47
C ASP A 352 -4.41 -31.40 -34.86
N VAL A 353 -5.54 -31.17 -34.16
CA VAL A 353 -6.56 -32.20 -33.92
C VAL A 353 -7.99 -31.61 -33.90
N ALA A 354 -8.63 -31.63 -35.06
CA ALA A 354 -10.07 -31.77 -35.35
C ALA A 354 -11.15 -31.01 -34.52
N GLY A 355 -11.73 -29.97 -35.15
CA GLY A 355 -13.17 -29.88 -35.46
C GLY A 355 -14.19 -29.65 -34.33
N SER A 356 -14.54 -28.38 -34.08
CA SER A 356 -15.81 -27.99 -33.43
C SER A 356 -16.19 -26.56 -33.83
N GLU A 357 -17.28 -26.40 -34.58
CA GLU A 357 -17.92 -25.11 -34.89
C GLU A 357 -18.82 -24.69 -33.72
N THR A 358 -18.32 -23.82 -32.85
CA THR A 358 -19.12 -22.99 -31.94
C THR A 358 -18.47 -21.62 -31.84
N ALA A 359 -19.24 -20.59 -32.21
CA ALA A 359 -18.81 -19.20 -32.26
C ALA A 359 -18.63 -18.55 -30.88
N ASP A 360 -17.70 -17.59 -30.84
CA ASP A 360 -17.49 -16.52 -29.85
C ASP A 360 -16.90 -16.84 -28.46
N VAL A 361 -15.89 -17.71 -28.41
CA VAL A 361 -14.87 -17.65 -27.35
C VAL A 361 -13.49 -17.92 -27.97
N ALA A 362 -12.76 -16.88 -28.37
CA ALA A 362 -11.36 -17.00 -28.80
C ALA A 362 -10.42 -16.37 -27.76
N PRO A 363 -9.45 -17.11 -27.20
CA PRO A 363 -8.24 -16.51 -26.64
C PRO A 363 -7.38 -15.93 -27.78
N ALA A 364 -6.45 -15.03 -27.43
CA ALA A 364 -5.59 -14.23 -28.32
C ALA A 364 -4.91 -15.00 -29.49
N ALA A 365 -5.66 -15.23 -30.57
CA ALA A 365 -5.16 -15.73 -31.85
C ALA A 365 -4.79 -14.59 -32.83
N ASP A 366 -4.79 -13.33 -32.37
CA ASP A 366 -4.68 -12.12 -33.18
C ASP A 366 -3.33 -11.37 -33.02
N GLY A 367 -2.38 -11.89 -32.23
CA GLY A 367 -1.12 -11.20 -31.97
C GLY A 367 -1.22 -10.10 -30.91
N THR A 368 -2.27 -10.08 -30.09
CA THR A 368 -2.41 -9.16 -28.96
C THR A 368 -1.50 -9.56 -27.80
N CYS A 369 -0.66 -8.63 -27.35
CA CYS A 369 0.26 -8.76 -26.20
C CYS A 369 -0.08 -7.73 -25.11
N ILE A 370 0.44 -7.86 -23.89
CA ILE A 370 0.32 -6.83 -22.84
C ILE A 370 1.70 -6.41 -22.37
N SER A 371 2.00 -5.12 -22.48
CA SER A 371 3.23 -4.52 -21.95
C SER A 371 3.01 -3.83 -20.61
N LEU A 372 4.07 -3.80 -19.78
CA LEU A 372 4.10 -3.16 -18.47
C LEU A 372 4.93 -1.87 -18.54
N ARG A 373 4.31 -0.74 -18.22
CA ARG A 373 4.97 0.56 -18.05
C ARG A 373 5.00 0.93 -16.58
N TYR A 374 6.19 1.21 -16.02
CA TYR A 374 6.34 1.59 -14.61
C TYR A 374 7.56 2.52 -14.41
N PRO A 375 7.60 3.34 -13.34
CA PRO A 375 8.51 4.47 -13.27
C PRO A 375 10.00 4.10 -13.34
N PRO A 376 10.54 3.14 -12.56
CA PRO A 376 11.94 2.74 -12.68
C PRO A 376 12.37 2.31 -14.08
N ARG A 377 11.47 1.70 -14.88
CA ARG A 377 11.78 1.35 -16.27
C ARG A 377 11.89 2.59 -17.18
N VAL A 378 11.03 3.58 -16.95
CA VAL A 378 10.95 4.82 -17.73
C VAL A 378 12.06 5.79 -17.33
N THR A 379 12.18 6.07 -16.02
CA THR A 379 13.10 7.08 -15.48
C THR A 379 14.50 6.53 -15.24
N GLY A 380 14.66 5.21 -15.07
CA GLY A 380 15.90 4.59 -14.59
C GLY A 380 16.32 5.12 -13.22
N GLU A 381 15.35 5.41 -12.37
CA GLU A 381 15.58 5.82 -10.99
C GLU A 381 14.76 4.93 -10.05
N LEU A 382 15.35 4.58 -8.90
CA LEU A 382 14.69 3.78 -7.85
C LEU A 382 14.63 4.49 -6.50
N GLY A 383 15.32 5.62 -6.36
CA GLY A 383 15.39 6.39 -5.13
C GLY A 383 16.40 5.91 -4.09
N PHE A 384 17.38 5.11 -4.50
CA PHE A 384 18.48 4.68 -3.62
C PHE A 384 19.33 5.85 -3.10
N ASP A 385 19.32 7.01 -3.77
CA ASP A 385 19.96 8.23 -3.29
C ASP A 385 19.33 8.80 -2.02
N ALA A 386 18.14 8.34 -1.62
CA ALA A 386 17.54 8.66 -0.33
C ALA A 386 18.20 7.90 0.83
N LEU A 387 18.70 6.68 0.61
CA LEU A 387 19.12 5.78 1.69
C LEU A 387 20.32 6.33 2.49
N PRO A 388 21.41 6.82 1.88
CA PRO A 388 22.50 7.41 2.65
C PRO A 388 22.10 8.71 3.37
N ALA A 389 21.09 9.43 2.87
CA ALA A 389 20.58 10.64 3.51
C ALA A 389 19.74 10.30 4.75
N LEU A 390 18.87 9.28 4.66
CA LEU A 390 18.09 8.77 5.80
C LEU A 390 19.00 8.31 6.95
N LEU A 391 20.11 7.62 6.65
CA LEU A 391 21.07 7.20 7.68
C LEU A 391 21.67 8.38 8.45
N ARG A 392 21.83 9.53 7.78
CA ARG A 392 22.41 10.76 8.38
C ARG A 392 21.38 11.68 9.02
N ALA A 393 20.09 11.36 8.91
CA ALA A 393 19.02 12.23 9.37
C ALA A 393 19.08 12.45 10.89
N ARG A 394 18.89 13.72 11.30
CA ARG A 394 18.84 14.12 12.71
C ARG A 394 17.51 14.74 13.08
N THR A 395 16.79 15.27 12.11
CA THR A 395 15.51 15.95 12.27
C THR A 395 14.48 15.36 11.33
N VAL A 396 13.21 15.63 11.60
CA VAL A 396 12.13 15.31 10.67
C VAL A 396 12.33 15.99 9.31
N ALA A 397 12.86 17.21 9.28
CA ALA A 397 13.15 17.92 8.03
C ALA A 397 14.20 17.22 7.15
N ASP A 398 15.19 16.57 7.78
CA ASP A 398 16.19 15.76 7.05
C ASP A 398 15.52 14.53 6.41
N VAL A 399 14.62 13.86 7.15
CA VAL A 399 13.85 12.72 6.63
C VAL A 399 12.96 13.16 5.47
N ASP A 400 12.24 14.27 5.63
CA ASP A 400 11.37 14.83 4.59
C ASP A 400 12.15 15.14 3.30
N THR A 401 13.29 15.82 3.44
CA THR A 401 14.18 16.15 2.31
C THR A 401 14.79 14.90 1.66
N ALA A 402 15.16 13.89 2.44
CA ALA A 402 15.70 12.64 1.90
C ALA A 402 14.67 11.91 1.01
N LEU A 403 13.40 11.93 1.41
CA LEU A 403 12.30 11.26 0.73
C LEU A 403 11.86 11.95 -0.56
N ASP A 404 12.30 13.17 -0.85
CA ASP A 404 12.07 13.81 -2.15
C ASP A 404 12.78 13.10 -3.31
N ARG A 405 13.78 12.26 -3.00
CA ARG A 405 14.46 11.38 -3.98
C ARG A 405 13.86 9.99 -4.04
N TRP A 406 12.81 9.68 -3.27
CA TRP A 406 12.22 8.35 -3.22
C TRP A 406 11.30 8.11 -4.43
N VAL A 407 11.42 6.93 -5.06
CA VAL A 407 10.65 6.59 -6.28
C VAL A 407 9.65 5.47 -6.01
N GLU A 408 10.12 4.28 -5.65
CA GLU A 408 9.29 3.09 -5.52
C GLU A 408 9.76 2.23 -4.34
N PRO A 409 8.87 1.59 -3.55
CA PRO A 409 7.40 1.67 -3.61
C PRO A 409 6.85 3.00 -3.09
N VAL A 410 5.67 3.38 -3.56
CA VAL A 410 4.97 4.56 -3.03
C VAL A 410 4.42 4.25 -1.63
N ASN A 411 4.86 5.03 -0.64
CA ASN A 411 4.63 4.76 0.78
C ASN A 411 3.96 5.96 1.47
N VAL A 412 3.12 5.70 2.47
CA VAL A 412 2.81 6.67 3.51
C VAL A 412 3.91 6.59 4.56
N VAL A 413 4.44 7.73 5.00
CA VAL A 413 5.55 7.85 5.94
C VAL A 413 5.09 8.60 7.19
N LEU A 414 5.41 8.03 8.36
CA LEU A 414 5.39 8.73 9.63
C LEU A 414 6.82 8.91 10.14
N ALA A 415 7.14 10.10 10.63
CA ALA A 415 8.40 10.36 11.33
C ALA A 415 8.20 11.31 12.51
N ALA A 416 9.04 11.16 13.52
CA ALA A 416 9.11 12.06 14.66
C ALA A 416 10.55 12.25 15.12
N ASP A 417 10.87 13.40 15.70
CA ASP A 417 12.18 13.69 16.28
C ASP A 417 12.13 14.05 17.77
N THR A 418 13.31 14.06 18.40
CA THR A 418 13.48 14.39 19.83
C THR A 418 13.08 15.82 20.18
N ALA A 419 12.89 16.71 19.19
CA ALA A 419 12.36 18.06 19.40
C ALA A 419 10.83 18.10 19.40
N GLY A 420 10.17 16.98 19.11
CA GLY A 420 8.71 16.87 19.04
C GLY A 420 8.13 17.18 17.66
N SER A 421 8.96 17.41 16.64
CA SER A 421 8.48 17.61 15.27
C SER A 421 7.95 16.30 14.71
N THR A 422 6.98 16.36 13.80
CA THR A 422 6.35 15.20 13.21
C THR A 422 6.17 15.34 11.69
N LEU A 423 6.03 14.22 10.98
CA LEU A 423 5.76 14.15 9.55
C LEU A 423 4.72 13.09 9.26
N HIS A 424 3.78 13.42 8.37
CA HIS A 424 2.83 12.49 7.78
C HIS A 424 2.64 12.82 6.29
N ARG A 425 3.31 12.07 5.41
CA ARG A 425 3.28 12.32 3.96
C ARG A 425 3.26 11.05 3.13
N VAL A 426 2.87 11.17 1.87
CA VAL A 426 3.18 10.17 0.85
C VAL A 426 4.56 10.48 0.23
N ALA A 427 5.35 9.44 -0.04
CA ALA A 427 6.64 9.49 -0.72
C ALA A 427 6.70 8.45 -1.85
N GLY A 428 7.22 8.83 -3.02
CA GLY A 428 7.33 7.98 -4.21
C GLY A 428 7.05 8.74 -5.51
N HIS A 429 7.02 8.04 -6.63
CA HIS A 429 6.77 8.63 -7.94
C HIS A 429 5.49 8.07 -8.55
N VAL A 430 4.54 8.95 -8.86
CA VAL A 430 3.27 8.58 -9.50
C VAL A 430 3.14 9.37 -10.80
N PRO A 431 3.13 8.71 -11.97
CA PRO A 431 3.12 9.40 -13.25
C PRO A 431 1.78 10.09 -13.52
N VAL A 432 1.80 11.26 -14.15
CA VAL A 432 0.57 11.93 -14.62
C VAL A 432 0.08 11.26 -15.90
N ARG A 433 -1.16 10.77 -15.88
CA ARG A 433 -1.75 9.95 -16.93
C ARG A 433 -3.29 9.96 -16.82
N PRO A 434 -4.02 9.57 -17.87
CA PRO A 434 -5.48 9.46 -17.82
C PRO A 434 -5.96 8.51 -16.73
N TYR A 435 -7.13 8.80 -16.16
CA TYR A 435 -7.69 8.03 -15.05
C TYR A 435 -7.92 6.56 -15.40
N VAL A 436 -8.38 6.27 -16.62
CA VAL A 436 -8.67 4.90 -17.09
C VAL A 436 -7.44 3.98 -17.11
N ASN A 437 -6.22 4.53 -17.28
CA ASN A 437 -4.99 3.77 -17.15
C ASN A 437 -4.86 3.10 -15.78
N ARG A 438 -5.40 3.74 -14.73
CA ARG A 438 -5.42 3.21 -13.37
C ARG A 438 -6.35 2.01 -13.22
N LEU A 439 -7.34 1.87 -14.11
CA LEU A 439 -8.42 0.91 -13.98
C LEU A 439 -8.20 -0.33 -14.85
N ARG A 440 -7.73 -0.14 -16.09
CA ARG A 440 -7.83 -1.14 -17.18
C ARG A 440 -6.50 -1.38 -17.91
N VAL A 441 -6.51 -2.39 -18.78
CA VAL A 441 -5.51 -2.54 -19.85
C VAL A 441 -5.94 -1.63 -21.00
N VAL A 442 -5.11 -0.66 -21.35
CA VAL A 442 -5.47 0.40 -22.33
C VAL A 442 -4.82 0.16 -23.71
N PRO A 443 -5.44 0.56 -24.83
CA PRO A 443 -4.83 0.45 -26.16
C PRO A 443 -3.47 1.15 -26.25
N ALA A 444 -2.48 0.49 -26.83
CA ALA A 444 -1.11 0.99 -26.90
C ALA A 444 -0.88 2.06 -27.98
N GLU A 445 -1.62 1.96 -29.08
CA GLU A 445 -1.52 2.84 -30.24
C GLU A 445 -2.28 4.16 -30.10
N ASP A 446 -3.19 4.27 -29.14
CA ASP A 446 -4.00 5.46 -28.94
C ASP A 446 -3.26 6.46 -28.02
N PRO A 447 -2.88 7.65 -28.55
CA PRO A 447 -2.14 8.65 -27.79
C PRO A 447 -2.95 9.21 -26.60
N ALA A 448 -4.27 9.00 -26.55
CA ALA A 448 -5.10 9.41 -25.42
C ALA A 448 -4.68 8.75 -24.10
N TYR A 449 -3.98 7.60 -24.15
CA TYR A 449 -3.52 6.85 -22.97
C TYR A 449 -2.05 7.06 -22.61
N ALA A 450 -1.37 8.00 -23.27
CA ALA A 450 0.04 8.29 -23.02
C ALA A 450 0.27 8.93 -21.65
N TRP A 451 1.43 8.64 -21.05
CA TRP A 451 1.90 9.38 -19.88
C TRP A 451 2.32 10.79 -20.29
N ARG A 452 2.15 11.76 -19.38
CA ARG A 452 2.77 13.08 -19.53
C ARG A 452 4.22 12.98 -19.06
N GLU A 453 5.11 12.79 -20.02
CA GLU A 453 6.53 12.56 -19.76
C GLU A 453 7.16 13.68 -18.91
N GLY A 454 7.93 13.28 -17.89
CA GLY A 454 8.60 14.19 -16.96
C GLY A 454 7.70 14.81 -15.88
N GLU A 455 6.39 14.55 -15.90
CA GLU A 455 5.46 15.04 -14.87
C GLU A 455 5.14 13.96 -13.83
N THR A 456 5.04 14.39 -12.57
CA THR A 456 4.61 13.54 -11.45
C THR A 456 3.40 14.15 -10.76
N VAL A 457 2.49 13.31 -10.28
CA VAL A 457 1.38 13.72 -9.43
C VAL A 457 1.94 14.29 -8.12
N PRO A 458 1.46 15.46 -7.64
CA PRO A 458 1.82 15.97 -6.33
C PRO A 458 1.45 14.98 -5.23
N LEU A 459 2.40 14.70 -4.34
CA LEU A 459 2.18 13.74 -3.25
C LEU A 459 1.53 14.41 -2.03
N PRO A 460 0.41 13.86 -1.52
CA PRO A 460 -0.27 14.42 -0.36
C PRO A 460 0.59 14.42 0.91
N ARG A 461 0.34 15.42 1.77
CA ARG A 461 0.91 15.55 3.12
C ARG A 461 -0.11 16.15 4.08
N THR A 462 0.03 15.84 5.36
CA THR A 462 -0.80 16.40 6.43
C THR A 462 0.03 16.58 7.70
N GLU A 463 -0.47 17.39 8.62
CA GLU A 463 0.01 17.42 10.00
C GLU A 463 -0.21 16.04 10.64
N ALA A 464 0.84 15.47 11.26
CA ALA A 464 0.75 14.20 11.96
C ALA A 464 0.13 14.36 13.37
N ASP A 465 0.02 15.61 13.83
CA ASP A 465 -0.42 16.04 15.15
C ASP A 465 -1.80 16.70 15.12
N GLY A 466 -2.72 16.23 14.27
CA GLY A 466 -4.13 16.65 14.30
C GLY A 466 -4.64 16.75 15.75
N SER A 467 -5.68 17.56 16.06
CA SER A 467 -5.97 18.09 17.42
C SER A 467 -5.92 17.12 18.63
N ASP A 468 -5.92 15.80 18.40
CA ASP A 468 -5.78 14.73 19.37
C ASP A 468 -4.39 14.04 19.43
N GLY A 469 -3.35 14.53 18.75
CA GLY A 469 -1.97 14.04 18.88
C GLY A 469 -1.73 12.59 18.43
N ILE A 470 -2.57 12.05 17.54
CA ILE A 470 -2.49 10.67 17.03
C ILE A 470 -2.51 10.68 15.49
N ALA A 471 -1.52 10.03 14.87
CA ALA A 471 -1.60 9.67 13.44
C ALA A 471 -1.60 8.15 13.28
N VAL A 472 -2.42 7.65 12.35
CA VAL A 472 -2.55 6.23 12.03
C VAL A 472 -2.58 6.06 10.52
N MET A 473 -1.86 5.05 10.04
CA MET A 473 -1.88 4.55 8.68
C MET A 473 -2.03 3.02 8.71
N ALA A 474 -3.08 2.50 8.08
CA ALA A 474 -3.36 1.07 8.00
C ALA A 474 -3.87 0.69 6.60
N ASN A 475 -3.32 1.33 5.56
CA ASN A 475 -3.64 1.14 4.13
C ASN A 475 -5.09 1.44 3.74
N GLU A 476 -5.87 2.11 4.61
CA GLU A 476 -7.14 2.69 4.23
C GLU A 476 -6.95 3.83 3.21
N ARG A 477 -8.01 4.25 2.50
CA ARG A 477 -7.97 5.37 1.52
C ARG A 477 -7.14 6.56 2.04
N GLY A 478 -7.49 7.08 3.22
CA GLY A 478 -6.66 7.99 4.01
C GLY A 478 -5.96 9.10 3.20
N LEU A 479 -4.71 9.38 3.55
CA LEU A 479 -3.88 10.40 2.87
C LEU A 479 -3.60 10.06 1.39
N ALA A 480 -3.58 8.77 1.04
CA ALA A 480 -3.22 8.30 -0.30
C ALA A 480 -4.43 8.14 -1.24
N ALA A 481 -5.63 8.53 -0.82
CA ALA A 481 -6.88 8.35 -1.57
C ALA A 481 -6.82 8.85 -3.04
N PRO A 482 -6.17 9.99 -3.36
CA PRO A 482 -6.08 10.47 -4.74
C PRO A 482 -5.18 9.62 -5.66
N LEU A 483 -4.42 8.68 -5.10
CA LEU A 483 -3.35 7.96 -5.82
C LEU A 483 -3.71 6.50 -6.10
N GLY A 484 -4.61 5.88 -5.32
CA GLY A 484 -4.96 4.47 -5.42
C GLY A 484 -6.39 4.21 -5.91
N VAL A 485 -6.70 2.93 -6.18
CA VAL A 485 -8.04 2.47 -6.55
C VAL A 485 -8.63 1.59 -5.45
N GLU A 486 -7.86 0.56 -5.07
CA GLU A 486 -8.18 -0.42 -4.03
C GLU A 486 -7.40 -0.12 -2.77
N PHE A 487 -8.09 -0.16 -1.64
CA PHE A 487 -7.52 0.10 -0.32
C PHE A 487 -8.02 -0.95 0.65
N ALA A 488 -7.30 -1.14 1.75
CA ALA A 488 -7.82 -1.94 2.84
C ALA A 488 -9.08 -1.27 3.42
N PRO A 489 -10.07 -2.06 3.88
CA PRO A 489 -11.18 -1.52 4.64
C PRO A 489 -10.69 -0.73 5.87
N PRO A 490 -11.39 0.34 6.28
CA PRO A 490 -10.93 1.25 7.34
C PRO A 490 -10.94 0.64 8.76
N HIS A 491 -11.30 -0.63 8.91
CA HIS A 491 -11.50 -1.32 10.19
C HIS A 491 -10.26 -1.25 11.09
N ARG A 492 -9.09 -1.63 10.57
CA ARG A 492 -7.82 -1.61 11.32
C ARG A 492 -7.48 -0.19 11.78
N ALA A 493 -7.53 0.77 10.86
CA ALA A 493 -7.21 2.16 11.16
C ALA A 493 -8.12 2.76 12.24
N ARG A 494 -9.43 2.52 12.14
CA ARG A 494 -10.42 2.97 13.15
C ARG A 494 -10.16 2.32 14.49
N ARG A 495 -9.88 1.02 14.53
CA ARG A 495 -9.62 0.28 15.76
C ARG A 495 -8.34 0.75 16.45
N ILE A 496 -7.27 1.00 15.70
CA ILE A 496 -6.03 1.57 16.26
C ILE A 496 -6.29 2.95 16.86
N ARG A 497 -7.01 3.84 16.16
CA ARG A 497 -7.38 5.16 16.71
C ARG A 497 -8.23 5.05 17.98
N GLU A 498 -9.20 4.12 18.01
CA GLU A 498 -10.03 3.85 19.20
C GLU A 498 -9.18 3.40 20.40
N LEU A 499 -8.27 2.44 20.18
CA LEU A 499 -7.38 1.93 21.23
C LEU A 499 -6.48 3.05 21.77
N LEU A 500 -5.79 3.77 20.87
CA LEU A 500 -4.86 4.84 21.24
C LEU A 500 -5.56 6.02 21.91
N GLY A 501 -6.80 6.32 21.53
CA GLY A 501 -7.59 7.41 22.13
C GLY A 501 -8.12 7.13 23.54
N ALA A 502 -8.01 5.88 24.03
CA ALA A 502 -8.47 5.51 25.37
C ALA A 502 -7.54 5.97 26.50
N ASP A 503 -6.29 6.34 26.17
CA ASP A 503 -5.27 6.77 27.13
C ASP A 503 -4.44 7.94 26.56
N THR A 504 -3.78 8.68 27.44
CA THR A 504 -2.82 9.74 27.11
C THR A 504 -1.44 9.52 27.73
N ASP A 505 -1.23 8.42 28.45
CA ASP A 505 0.01 8.07 29.16
C ASP A 505 0.73 6.87 28.52
N TRP A 506 0.75 6.81 27.18
CA TRP A 506 1.30 5.66 26.48
C TRP A 506 2.81 5.48 26.72
N THR A 507 3.20 4.22 26.90
CA THR A 507 4.60 3.79 27.01
C THR A 507 4.94 2.84 25.87
N PRO A 508 6.23 2.63 25.57
CA PRO A 508 6.65 1.64 24.57
C PRO A 508 6.15 0.22 24.86
N ASP A 509 6.19 -0.21 26.13
CA ASP A 509 5.76 -1.55 26.54
C ASP A 509 4.23 -1.73 26.40
N ALA A 510 3.45 -0.67 26.58
CA ALA A 510 1.99 -0.71 26.42
C ALA A 510 1.53 -0.87 24.94
N GLN A 511 2.39 -0.57 23.96
CA GLN A 511 2.04 -0.66 22.53
C GLN A 511 1.74 -2.09 22.07
N ALA A 512 2.22 -3.11 22.79
CA ALA A 512 1.93 -4.52 22.49
C ALA A 512 0.41 -4.78 22.47
N ALA A 513 -0.36 -4.14 23.34
CA ALA A 513 -1.82 -4.28 23.37
C ALA A 513 -2.51 -3.82 22.08
N VAL A 514 -1.94 -2.81 21.39
CA VAL A 514 -2.44 -2.35 20.10
C VAL A 514 -2.09 -3.36 19.01
N HIS A 515 -0.84 -3.83 18.96
CA HIS A 515 -0.38 -4.82 17.98
C HIS A 515 -1.17 -6.13 18.00
N THR A 516 -1.70 -6.51 19.16
CA THR A 516 -2.36 -7.81 19.36
C THR A 516 -3.88 -7.73 19.41
N ASP A 517 -4.50 -6.60 19.06
CA ASP A 517 -5.98 -6.51 19.05
C ASP A 517 -6.59 -7.34 17.91
N THR A 518 -7.51 -8.22 18.29
CA THR A 518 -8.11 -9.27 17.44
C THR A 518 -9.57 -8.99 17.09
N ARG A 519 -10.06 -7.78 17.34
CA ARG A 519 -11.47 -7.44 17.10
C ARG A 519 -11.75 -7.35 15.60
N LEU A 520 -12.65 -8.21 15.11
CA LEU A 520 -13.01 -8.30 13.69
C LEU A 520 -14.24 -7.44 13.36
N ALA A 521 -14.02 -6.18 13.01
CA ALA A 521 -15.11 -5.24 12.72
C ALA A 521 -15.91 -5.59 11.44
N SER A 522 -15.28 -6.20 10.43
CA SER A 522 -15.93 -6.65 9.18
C SER A 522 -16.97 -7.75 9.39
N SER A 523 -17.03 -8.37 10.58
CA SER A 523 -18.06 -9.36 10.92
C SER A 523 -19.49 -8.79 10.98
N ARG A 524 -19.63 -7.47 11.10
CA ARG A 524 -20.92 -6.81 11.37
C ARG A 524 -21.99 -7.16 10.32
N GLN A 525 -21.66 -7.06 9.04
CA GLN A 525 -22.62 -7.21 7.94
C GLN A 525 -23.18 -8.63 7.87
N LEU A 526 -22.30 -9.64 7.97
CA LEU A 526 -22.70 -11.04 7.99
C LEU A 526 -23.54 -11.37 9.24
N LEU A 527 -23.13 -10.89 10.41
CA LEU A 527 -23.89 -11.11 11.66
C LEU A 527 -25.25 -10.39 11.63
N SER A 528 -25.35 -9.22 11.00
CA SER A 528 -26.61 -8.52 10.80
C SER A 528 -27.58 -9.32 9.94
N LEU A 529 -27.12 -9.92 8.83
CA LEU A 529 -27.95 -10.82 8.02
C LEU A 529 -28.34 -12.09 8.79
N LEU A 530 -27.40 -12.68 9.54
CA LEU A 530 -27.65 -13.87 10.36
C LEU A 530 -28.73 -13.61 11.44
N ALA A 531 -28.79 -12.40 12.00
CA ALA A 531 -29.81 -12.03 12.98
C ALA A 531 -31.25 -12.09 12.42
N TRP A 532 -31.41 -11.83 11.13
CA TRP A 532 -32.69 -11.81 10.43
C TRP A 532 -32.90 -13.01 9.49
N ALA A 533 -31.99 -13.99 9.53
CA ALA A 533 -32.05 -15.18 8.71
C ALA A 533 -33.38 -15.95 8.92
N PRO A 534 -34.17 -16.20 7.86
CA PRO A 534 -35.48 -16.83 7.97
C PRO A 534 -35.38 -18.35 8.13
N GLY A 535 -36.42 -18.95 8.70
CA GLY A 535 -36.66 -20.39 8.60
C GLY A 535 -35.63 -21.31 9.27
N LEU A 536 -34.82 -20.79 10.19
CA LEU A 536 -33.78 -21.57 10.88
C LEU A 536 -34.38 -22.69 11.76
N GLY A 537 -33.83 -23.88 11.65
CA GLY A 537 -34.04 -24.99 12.55
C GLY A 537 -33.32 -24.80 13.89
N PRO A 538 -33.63 -25.63 14.90
CA PRO A 538 -33.16 -25.40 16.28
C PRO A 538 -31.63 -25.35 16.44
N ALA A 539 -30.88 -26.10 15.63
CA ALA A 539 -29.42 -26.09 15.66
C ALA A 539 -28.85 -24.77 15.13
N ALA A 540 -29.36 -24.29 13.99
CA ALA A 540 -28.98 -23.02 13.40
C ALA A 540 -29.41 -21.81 14.25
N GLU A 541 -30.56 -21.87 14.93
CA GLU A 541 -30.96 -20.85 15.91
C GLU A 541 -29.96 -20.75 17.07
N ARG A 542 -29.49 -21.89 17.61
CA ARG A 542 -28.43 -21.90 18.64
C ARG A 542 -27.12 -21.31 18.13
N LEU A 543 -26.73 -21.64 16.88
CA LEU A 543 -25.54 -21.08 16.24
C LEU A 543 -25.66 -19.56 16.08
N ARG A 544 -26.76 -19.06 15.54
CA ARG A 544 -27.06 -17.62 15.44
C ARG A 544 -26.93 -16.96 16.80
N ASP A 545 -27.65 -17.46 17.80
CA ASP A 545 -27.68 -16.83 19.12
C ASP A 545 -26.29 -16.85 19.79
N ARG A 546 -25.49 -17.88 19.53
CA ARG A 546 -24.09 -17.98 19.98
C ARG A 546 -23.22 -16.93 19.29
N LEU A 547 -23.24 -16.85 17.96
CA LEU A 547 -22.44 -15.89 17.19
C LEU A 547 -22.87 -14.43 17.39
N LEU A 548 -24.15 -14.15 17.67
CA LEU A 548 -24.62 -12.81 18.02
C LEU A 548 -24.17 -12.36 19.43
N ARG A 549 -23.83 -13.30 20.32
CA ARG A 549 -23.24 -13.01 21.64
C ARG A 549 -21.71 -12.99 21.65
N TRP A 550 -21.08 -13.56 20.63
CA TRP A 550 -19.62 -13.52 20.47
C TRP A 550 -19.13 -12.07 20.45
N ASP A 551 -18.05 -11.81 21.18
CA ASP A 551 -17.43 -10.50 21.33
C ASP A 551 -16.64 -10.03 20.10
N ARG A 552 -16.60 -10.86 19.06
CA ARG A 552 -15.95 -10.62 17.76
C ARG A 552 -14.42 -10.60 17.82
N HIS A 553 -13.83 -11.19 18.86
CA HIS A 553 -12.38 -11.35 18.92
C HIS A 553 -11.97 -12.70 18.31
N MET A 554 -11.08 -12.63 17.33
CA MET A 554 -10.47 -13.79 16.64
C MET A 554 -9.32 -14.38 17.48
N ASP A 555 -9.58 -14.64 18.75
CA ASP A 555 -8.60 -15.15 19.69
C ASP A 555 -8.25 -16.61 19.42
N ALA A 556 -6.99 -16.99 19.61
CA ALA A 556 -6.49 -18.32 19.27
C ALA A 556 -7.21 -19.46 20.01
N ASP A 557 -7.72 -19.21 21.22
CA ASP A 557 -8.46 -20.18 22.02
C ASP A 557 -9.99 -20.14 21.78
N SER A 558 -10.47 -19.22 20.93
CA SER A 558 -11.90 -19.02 20.65
C SER A 558 -12.44 -20.09 19.70
N THR A 559 -13.47 -20.81 20.14
CA THR A 559 -14.26 -21.70 19.27
C THR A 559 -15.39 -20.95 18.55
N ASP A 560 -15.77 -19.76 19.03
CA ASP A 560 -16.75 -18.89 18.37
C ASP A 560 -16.16 -18.26 17.11
N ALA A 561 -14.89 -17.83 17.17
CA ALA A 561 -14.12 -17.37 16.02
C ALA A 561 -14.08 -18.44 14.91
N THR A 562 -13.83 -19.71 15.27
CA THR A 562 -13.89 -20.84 14.33
C THR A 562 -15.27 -21.00 13.69
N LEU A 563 -16.35 -20.90 14.48
CA LEU A 563 -17.71 -21.01 13.93
C LEU A 563 -18.04 -19.85 13.00
N TYR A 564 -17.63 -18.64 13.33
CA TYR A 564 -17.77 -17.48 12.46
C TYR A 564 -16.98 -17.68 11.15
N ALA A 565 -15.72 -18.13 11.23
CA ALA A 565 -14.89 -18.39 10.05
C ALA A 565 -15.52 -19.46 9.13
N ARG A 566 -16.09 -20.53 9.70
CA ARG A 566 -16.85 -21.55 8.95
C ARG A 566 -18.08 -20.96 8.27
N LEU A 567 -18.85 -20.14 8.96
CA LEU A 567 -20.01 -19.44 8.38
C LEU A 567 -19.60 -18.52 7.23
N ARG A 568 -18.56 -17.71 7.43
CA ARG A 568 -17.98 -16.85 6.39
C ARG A 568 -17.58 -17.67 5.16
N THR A 569 -16.86 -18.77 5.35
CA THR A 569 -16.40 -19.64 4.25
C THR A 569 -17.58 -20.26 3.49
N ASP A 570 -18.60 -20.77 4.19
CA ASP A 570 -19.78 -21.35 3.53
C ASP A 570 -20.56 -20.30 2.72
N VAL A 571 -20.73 -19.09 3.27
CA VAL A 571 -21.34 -17.96 2.54
C VAL A 571 -20.55 -17.60 1.28
N VAL A 572 -19.21 -17.53 1.37
CA VAL A 572 -18.34 -17.26 0.21
C VAL A 572 -18.54 -18.31 -0.88
N HIS A 573 -18.59 -19.60 -0.51
CA HIS A 573 -18.82 -20.68 -1.48
C HIS A 573 -20.21 -20.63 -2.10
N ARG A 574 -21.25 -20.28 -1.33
CA ARG A 574 -22.60 -20.11 -1.88
C ARG A 574 -22.70 -18.92 -2.83
N LEU A 575 -22.05 -17.81 -2.51
CA LEU A 575 -21.94 -16.67 -3.43
C LEU A 575 -21.20 -17.08 -4.69
N ALA A 576 -20.08 -17.78 -4.58
CA ALA A 576 -19.32 -18.26 -5.74
C ALA A 576 -20.12 -19.23 -6.63
N ALA A 577 -21.06 -19.99 -6.06
CA ALA A 577 -21.98 -20.86 -6.78
C ALA A 577 -23.25 -20.15 -7.29
N HIS A 578 -23.45 -18.87 -6.97
CA HIS A 578 -24.64 -18.14 -7.34
C HIS A 578 -24.61 -17.71 -8.82
N PRO A 579 -25.71 -17.83 -9.58
CA PRO A 579 -25.75 -17.49 -11.01
C PRO A 579 -25.27 -16.09 -11.38
N ALA A 580 -25.46 -15.11 -10.49
CA ALA A 580 -24.99 -13.74 -10.66
C ALA A 580 -23.46 -13.61 -10.80
N LEU A 581 -22.69 -14.62 -10.37
CA LEU A 581 -21.23 -14.64 -10.44
C LEU A 581 -20.68 -15.71 -11.40
N ASN A 582 -21.55 -16.49 -12.07
CA ASN A 582 -21.13 -17.56 -12.99
C ASN A 582 -20.16 -17.10 -14.07
N GLY A 583 -20.27 -15.85 -14.53
CA GLY A 583 -19.35 -15.31 -15.54
C GLY A 583 -17.88 -15.32 -15.10
N VAL A 584 -17.59 -15.30 -13.79
CA VAL A 584 -16.22 -15.31 -13.26
C VAL A 584 -15.93 -16.49 -12.34
N THR A 585 -16.84 -17.46 -12.22
CA THR A 585 -16.66 -18.67 -11.39
C THR A 585 -16.85 -19.94 -12.22
N GLY A 586 -16.66 -21.11 -11.62
CA GLY A 586 -16.90 -22.39 -12.30
C GLY A 586 -15.91 -22.69 -13.44
N GLU A 587 -16.43 -23.12 -14.59
CA GLU A 587 -15.65 -23.37 -15.82
C GLU A 587 -15.13 -22.08 -16.44
N ASP A 588 -15.86 -20.99 -16.25
CA ASP A 588 -15.53 -19.67 -16.77
C ASP A 588 -14.53 -18.93 -15.87
N ASP A 589 -14.13 -19.44 -14.70
CA ASP A 589 -13.22 -18.72 -13.80
C ASP A 589 -11.92 -18.28 -14.52
N PRO A 590 -11.60 -16.96 -14.59
CA PRO A 590 -10.41 -16.48 -15.28
C PRO A 590 -9.09 -17.04 -14.72
N TRP A 591 -9.07 -17.53 -13.48
CA TRP A 591 -7.94 -18.29 -12.94
C TRP A 591 -7.60 -19.53 -13.78
N ARG A 592 -8.57 -20.15 -14.47
CA ARG A 592 -8.36 -21.33 -15.32
C ARG A 592 -7.91 -20.97 -16.74
N SER A 593 -7.96 -19.69 -17.11
CA SER A 593 -7.66 -19.24 -18.47
C SER A 593 -6.18 -19.41 -18.82
N THR A 594 -5.91 -20.02 -19.96
CA THR A 594 -4.55 -20.11 -20.54
C THR A 594 -4.07 -18.79 -21.13
N ALA A 595 -4.96 -17.81 -21.31
CA ALA A 595 -4.60 -16.49 -21.82
C ALA A 595 -3.69 -15.70 -20.84
N TYR A 596 -3.72 -16.04 -19.56
CA TYR A 596 -2.87 -15.44 -18.54
C TYR A 596 -1.76 -16.42 -18.10
N PRO A 597 -0.50 -15.95 -17.99
CA PRO A 597 0.58 -16.70 -17.38
C PRO A 597 0.20 -17.21 -15.99
N ALA A 598 0.65 -18.42 -15.65
CA ALA A 598 0.29 -19.05 -14.38
C ALA A 598 0.68 -18.21 -13.15
N LEU A 599 1.75 -17.42 -13.26
CA LEU A 599 2.14 -16.43 -12.26
C LEU A 599 1.01 -15.46 -11.86
N PHE A 600 0.18 -14.99 -12.81
CA PHE A 600 -0.84 -13.97 -12.55
C PHE A 600 -2.22 -14.55 -12.20
N ARG A 601 -2.43 -15.84 -12.46
CA ARG A 601 -3.71 -16.52 -12.18
C ARG A 601 -4.17 -16.32 -10.72
N PRO A 602 -3.33 -16.33 -9.67
CA PRO A 602 -3.77 -16.09 -8.29
C PRO A 602 -4.56 -14.81 -8.06
N TRP A 603 -4.26 -13.76 -8.82
CA TRP A 603 -5.02 -12.50 -8.74
C TRP A 603 -6.39 -12.56 -9.41
N LEU A 604 -6.63 -13.60 -10.22
CA LEU A 604 -7.84 -13.83 -10.99
C LEU A 604 -8.78 -14.86 -10.36
N ALA A 605 -8.37 -15.55 -9.28
CA ALA A 605 -9.21 -16.56 -8.62
C ALA A 605 -10.41 -15.90 -7.94
N ALA A 606 -11.61 -16.26 -8.40
CA ALA A 606 -12.83 -15.60 -7.96
C ALA A 606 -13.20 -15.91 -6.50
N VAL A 607 -12.98 -17.14 -6.02
CA VAL A 607 -13.33 -17.52 -4.62
C VAL A 607 -12.61 -16.63 -3.60
N PRO A 608 -11.26 -16.47 -3.65
CA PRO A 608 -10.59 -15.46 -2.83
C PRO A 608 -11.15 -14.06 -3.04
N ARG A 609 -11.36 -13.61 -4.28
CA ARG A 609 -11.89 -12.25 -4.57
C ARG A 609 -13.23 -12.00 -3.90
N ILE A 610 -14.14 -12.98 -3.92
CA ILE A 610 -15.43 -12.95 -3.22
C ILE A 610 -15.20 -12.91 -1.70
N GLY A 611 -14.27 -13.71 -1.19
CA GLY A 611 -13.92 -13.74 0.23
C GLY A 611 -13.43 -12.40 0.79
N TYR A 612 -12.51 -11.72 0.09
CA TYR A 612 -12.04 -10.39 0.47
C TYR A 612 -13.12 -9.31 0.26
N ALA A 613 -13.92 -9.41 -0.80
CA ALA A 613 -15.00 -8.47 -1.10
C ALA A 613 -16.32 -8.74 -0.35
N LEU A 614 -16.34 -9.68 0.59
CA LEU A 614 -17.58 -10.22 1.15
C LEU A 614 -18.46 -9.13 1.77
N GLU A 615 -17.88 -8.18 2.49
CA GLU A 615 -18.63 -7.07 3.09
C GLU A 615 -19.41 -6.30 2.02
N SER A 616 -18.74 -5.87 0.95
CA SER A 616 -19.34 -5.17 -0.18
C SER A 616 -20.41 -6.00 -0.88
N LEU A 617 -20.17 -7.29 -1.09
CA LEU A 617 -21.11 -8.20 -1.74
C LEU A 617 -22.38 -8.46 -0.91
N LEU A 618 -22.29 -8.33 0.41
CA LEU A 618 -23.43 -8.48 1.33
C LEU A 618 -24.21 -7.17 1.52
N THR A 619 -23.63 -6.01 1.17
CA THR A 619 -24.28 -4.70 1.33
C THR A 619 -24.78 -4.12 0.03
N VAL A 620 -23.96 -4.11 -1.01
CA VAL A 620 -24.23 -3.50 -2.32
C VAL A 620 -24.97 -4.52 -3.20
N GLY A 621 -25.92 -4.07 -4.02
CA GLY A 621 -26.94 -4.86 -4.73
C GLY A 621 -26.47 -5.90 -5.76
N LEU A 622 -25.54 -6.80 -5.41
CA LEU A 622 -25.30 -8.03 -6.17
C LEU A 622 -26.57 -8.88 -6.20
N LEU A 623 -27.15 -9.11 -5.03
CA LEU A 623 -28.37 -9.89 -4.83
C LEU A 623 -29.43 -9.02 -4.12
N PRO A 624 -30.74 -9.26 -4.32
CA PRO A 624 -31.80 -8.74 -3.46
C PRO A 624 -31.55 -9.06 -1.97
N TYR A 625 -32.10 -8.26 -1.06
CA TYR A 625 -31.83 -8.42 0.39
C TYR A 625 -32.33 -9.77 0.93
N GLU A 626 -33.51 -10.18 0.48
CA GLU A 626 -34.14 -11.46 0.75
C GLU A 626 -33.26 -12.65 0.33
N ASP A 627 -32.67 -12.62 -0.86
CA ASP A 627 -31.78 -13.67 -1.35
C ASP A 627 -30.50 -13.76 -0.48
N ARG A 628 -30.00 -12.62 0.01
CA ARG A 628 -28.86 -12.61 0.95
C ARG A 628 -29.24 -13.24 2.30
N LEU A 629 -30.44 -12.97 2.81
CA LEU A 629 -30.94 -13.58 4.04
C LEU A 629 -31.10 -15.10 3.89
N GLU A 630 -31.69 -15.56 2.78
CA GLU A 630 -31.84 -16.99 2.50
C GLU A 630 -30.50 -17.71 2.35
N LEU A 631 -29.53 -17.07 1.68
CA LEU A 631 -28.18 -17.61 1.53
C LEU A 631 -27.47 -17.75 2.88
N VAL A 632 -27.55 -16.74 3.74
CA VAL A 632 -26.97 -16.78 5.10
C VAL A 632 -27.69 -17.80 5.97
N ALA A 633 -29.02 -17.92 5.86
CA ALA A 633 -29.79 -18.94 6.57
C ALA A 633 -29.35 -20.36 6.20
N ALA A 634 -29.24 -20.65 4.89
CA ALA A 634 -28.76 -21.94 4.40
C ALA A 634 -27.32 -22.24 4.87
N SER A 635 -26.47 -21.22 4.97
CA SER A 635 -25.11 -21.36 5.49
C SER A 635 -25.10 -21.67 6.98
N ALA A 636 -25.95 -21.01 7.76
CA ALA A 636 -26.10 -21.26 9.19
C ALA A 636 -26.57 -22.70 9.47
N GLU A 637 -27.49 -23.24 8.66
CA GLU A 637 -27.93 -24.63 8.74
C GLU A 637 -26.79 -25.62 8.49
N ALA A 638 -26.03 -25.42 7.40
CA ALA A 638 -24.91 -26.29 7.05
C ALA A 638 -23.84 -26.30 8.14
N VAL A 639 -23.48 -25.12 8.65
CA VAL A 639 -22.45 -24.96 9.69
C VAL A 639 -22.93 -25.54 11.02
N ALA A 640 -24.21 -25.35 11.38
CA ALA A 640 -24.76 -25.91 12.61
C ALA A 640 -24.79 -27.44 12.57
N ALA A 641 -25.22 -28.04 11.45
CA ALA A 641 -25.21 -29.49 11.26
C ALA A 641 -23.77 -30.04 11.37
N ALA A 642 -22.81 -29.42 10.68
CA ALA A 642 -21.41 -29.82 10.75
C ALA A 642 -20.82 -29.69 12.17
N ALA A 643 -21.24 -28.68 12.95
CA ALA A 643 -20.79 -28.47 14.32
C ALA A 643 -21.38 -29.47 15.32
N GLU A 644 -22.55 -30.06 15.04
CA GLU A 644 -23.12 -31.16 15.83
C GLU A 644 -22.39 -32.48 15.60
N GLU A 645 -21.94 -32.72 14.36
CA GLU A 645 -21.12 -33.89 14.02
C GLU A 645 -19.69 -33.76 14.55
N THR A 646 -19.07 -32.59 14.33
CA THR A 646 -17.69 -32.29 14.73
C THR A 646 -17.63 -30.92 15.42
N PRO A 647 -17.55 -30.91 16.77
CA PRO A 647 -17.41 -29.67 17.52
C PRO A 647 -16.25 -28.78 17.01
N PRO A 648 -16.40 -27.45 17.03
CA PRO A 648 -15.35 -26.55 16.57
C PRO A 648 -14.11 -26.65 17.46
N ALA A 649 -12.94 -26.80 16.84
CA ALA A 649 -11.65 -26.62 17.49
C ALA A 649 -11.40 -25.12 17.78
N PRO A 650 -10.54 -24.78 18.76
CA PRO A 650 -10.04 -23.42 18.94
C PRO A 650 -9.42 -22.86 17.66
N TRP A 651 -9.57 -21.56 17.43
CA TRP A 651 -9.13 -20.90 16.20
C TRP A 651 -7.66 -21.17 15.85
N GLY A 652 -6.75 -21.09 16.83
CA GLY A 652 -5.32 -21.32 16.63
C GLY A 652 -4.95 -22.77 16.27
N GLU A 653 -5.85 -23.74 16.40
CA GLU A 653 -5.61 -25.09 15.87
C GLU A 653 -5.79 -25.16 14.35
N LEU A 654 -6.59 -24.25 13.78
CA LEU A 654 -6.86 -24.13 12.34
C LEU A 654 -5.98 -23.03 11.71
N HIS A 655 -5.91 -21.88 12.38
CA HIS A 655 -5.22 -20.68 11.93
C HIS A 655 -3.75 -20.69 12.32
N ARG A 656 -2.97 -21.35 11.48
CA ARG A 656 -1.56 -21.65 11.74
C ARG A 656 -0.67 -21.06 10.65
N LEU A 657 0.51 -20.60 11.06
CA LEU A 657 1.48 -20.03 10.14
C LEU A 657 1.89 -21.07 9.10
N SER A 658 1.89 -20.67 7.83
CA SER A 658 2.47 -21.42 6.73
C SER A 658 3.47 -20.51 6.02
N PRO A 659 4.72 -20.43 6.51
CA PRO A 659 5.69 -19.50 5.95
C PRO A 659 6.14 -19.98 4.56
N TRP A 660 6.49 -19.02 3.70
CA TRP A 660 7.12 -19.34 2.42
C TRP A 660 8.59 -19.71 2.63
N GLN A 661 9.03 -20.75 1.93
CA GLN A 661 10.41 -21.22 1.92
C GLN A 661 10.81 -21.45 0.47
N ALA A 662 11.98 -20.96 0.08
CA ALA A 662 12.52 -21.18 -1.27
C ALA A 662 12.79 -22.66 -1.55
N LEU A 663 13.14 -23.42 -0.52
CA LEU A 663 13.45 -24.84 -0.62
C LEU A 663 12.88 -25.59 0.61
N PRO A 664 11.58 -25.94 0.60
CA PRO A 664 10.95 -26.61 1.72
C PRO A 664 11.53 -28.02 1.93
N GLY A 665 11.68 -28.43 3.20
CA GLY A 665 12.01 -29.82 3.58
C GLY A 665 13.50 -30.20 3.63
N VAL A 666 14.43 -29.28 3.36
CA VAL A 666 15.88 -29.53 3.48
C VAL A 666 16.37 -29.47 4.92
N THR A 667 15.75 -28.63 5.74
CA THR A 667 15.96 -28.62 7.19
C THR A 667 15.15 -29.76 7.82
N PRO A 668 15.75 -30.61 8.70
CA PRO A 668 15.03 -31.72 9.34
C PRO A 668 13.94 -31.20 10.27
N ASP A 669 12.73 -31.01 9.74
CA ASP A 669 11.69 -30.29 10.45
C ASP A 669 10.77 -31.24 11.23
N LYS A 670 11.31 -31.84 12.29
CA LYS A 670 10.46 -32.53 13.29
C LYS A 670 9.63 -31.55 14.11
N ASP A 671 9.97 -30.26 14.08
CA ASP A 671 9.39 -29.20 14.89
C ASP A 671 8.89 -28.03 14.05
N ALA A 672 8.40 -28.28 12.82
CA ALA A 672 7.92 -27.25 11.90
C ALA A 672 6.94 -26.32 12.61
N ILE A 673 7.44 -25.18 13.08
CA ILE A 673 6.63 -24.30 13.92
C ILE A 673 5.65 -23.63 12.96
N ARG A 674 4.47 -24.23 12.89
CA ARG A 674 3.25 -23.61 12.43
C ARG A 674 2.50 -23.21 13.69
N PRO A 675 2.93 -22.17 14.43
CA PRO A 675 2.24 -21.82 15.66
C PRO A 675 0.82 -21.40 15.27
N GLY A 676 -0.14 -21.84 16.10
CA GLY A 676 -1.47 -21.24 16.10
C GLY A 676 -1.37 -19.83 16.63
N VAL A 677 -1.99 -18.88 15.94
CA VAL A 677 -2.02 -17.48 16.38
C VAL A 677 -3.44 -16.95 16.35
N ALA A 678 -3.65 -15.85 17.07
CA ALA A 678 -4.88 -15.08 16.99
C ALA A 678 -4.85 -14.11 15.80
N GLY A 679 -6.00 -13.51 15.50
CA GLY A 679 -6.15 -12.52 14.44
C GLY A 679 -6.80 -13.09 13.18
N ASP A 680 -7.08 -12.19 12.24
CA ASP A 680 -7.68 -12.44 10.93
C ASP A 680 -7.34 -11.25 10.01
N HIS A 681 -7.77 -11.25 8.74
CA HIS A 681 -7.39 -10.25 7.75
C HIS A 681 -7.65 -8.80 8.20
N ASP A 682 -8.85 -8.49 8.68
CA ASP A 682 -9.27 -7.12 9.05
C ASP A 682 -9.03 -6.76 10.52
N CYS A 683 -8.40 -7.65 11.30
CA CYS A 683 -7.99 -7.35 12.68
C CYS A 683 -6.75 -6.45 12.69
N VAL A 684 -6.51 -5.71 13.79
CA VAL A 684 -5.24 -4.98 13.94
C VAL A 684 -4.07 -5.96 13.91
N LEU A 685 -4.19 -7.07 14.66
CA LEU A 685 -3.38 -8.27 14.45
C LEU A 685 -3.79 -8.94 13.14
N SER A 686 -3.31 -8.39 12.02
CA SER A 686 -3.65 -8.89 10.69
C SER A 686 -2.85 -10.14 10.37
N THR A 687 -3.44 -11.31 10.64
CA THR A 687 -2.91 -12.61 10.23
C THR A 687 -3.87 -13.18 9.20
N SER A 688 -3.55 -12.98 7.93
CA SER A 688 -4.49 -13.18 6.84
C SER A 688 -4.35 -14.59 6.27
N GLY A 689 -5.38 -15.41 6.49
CA GLY A 689 -5.63 -16.59 5.66
C GLY A 689 -6.05 -16.20 4.25
N VAL A 690 -6.65 -17.14 3.53
CA VAL A 690 -7.33 -16.86 2.26
C VAL A 690 -8.81 -17.20 2.45
N PRO A 691 -9.67 -16.20 2.74
CA PRO A 691 -11.09 -16.44 3.01
C PRO A 691 -11.74 -17.26 1.88
N GLY A 692 -12.45 -18.32 2.25
CA GLY A 692 -13.05 -19.26 1.30
C GLY A 692 -12.10 -20.31 0.71
N VAL A 693 -10.82 -20.36 1.10
CA VAL A 693 -9.85 -21.35 0.60
C VAL A 693 -9.11 -22.04 1.72
N THR A 694 -8.51 -21.30 2.64
CA THR A 694 -7.76 -21.88 3.76
C THR A 694 -7.67 -20.93 4.94
N ASP A 695 -7.72 -21.50 6.15
CA ASP A 695 -7.45 -20.80 7.41
C ASP A 695 -5.95 -20.77 7.72
N LEU A 696 -5.09 -21.50 6.99
CA LEU A 696 -3.65 -21.29 7.11
C LEU A 696 -3.30 -19.88 6.63
N PHE A 697 -2.49 -19.16 7.41
CA PHE A 697 -2.05 -17.83 7.03
C PHE A 697 -0.57 -17.85 6.65
N ALA A 698 -0.25 -17.20 5.55
CA ALA A 698 1.12 -16.93 5.14
C ALA A 698 1.44 -15.43 5.22
N ARG A 699 0.43 -14.58 5.39
CA ARG A 699 0.59 -13.12 5.47
C ARG A 699 0.29 -12.63 6.88
N GLY A 700 1.19 -11.85 7.45
CA GLY A 700 0.98 -11.20 8.75
C GLY A 700 2.16 -10.34 9.17
N PRO A 701 2.27 -9.96 10.47
CA PRO A 701 3.32 -9.08 10.98
C PRO A 701 4.72 -9.65 10.72
N ALA A 702 5.39 -9.19 9.67
CA ALA A 702 6.73 -9.61 9.30
C ALA A 702 7.81 -9.00 10.22
N ALA A 703 7.42 -7.97 10.97
CA ALA A 703 8.09 -7.46 12.15
C ALA A 703 7.07 -6.68 12.99
N ARG A 704 7.39 -6.39 14.24
CA ARG A 704 6.74 -5.32 15.02
C ARG A 704 7.82 -4.43 15.61
N TYR A 705 7.57 -3.14 15.71
CA TYR A 705 8.53 -2.18 16.27
C TYR A 705 7.82 -1.06 17.03
N VAL A 706 8.55 -0.52 18.01
CA VAL A 706 8.18 0.64 18.80
C VAL A 706 9.44 1.48 19.02
N TRP A 707 9.47 2.66 18.43
CA TRP A 707 10.53 3.63 18.53
C TRP A 707 10.18 4.68 19.59
N ASP A 708 10.94 4.69 20.68
CA ASP A 708 10.82 5.70 21.74
C ASP A 708 11.85 6.82 21.53
N LEU A 709 11.36 8.04 21.30
CA LEU A 709 12.22 9.20 21.09
C LEU A 709 12.70 9.82 22.41
N ALA A 710 12.13 9.46 23.57
CA ALA A 710 12.70 9.89 24.85
C ALA A 710 14.03 9.18 25.12
N ARG A 711 14.04 7.85 24.98
CA ARG A 711 15.19 7.00 25.25
C ARG A 711 15.24 5.87 24.26
N ARG A 712 16.25 5.90 23.38
CA ARG A 712 16.40 4.90 22.32
C ARG A 712 16.51 3.46 22.86
N GLU A 713 17.08 3.26 24.04
CA GLU A 713 17.16 1.96 24.73
C GLU A 713 15.80 1.42 25.22
N ASP A 714 14.80 2.28 25.35
CA ASP A 714 13.42 1.89 25.70
C ASP A 714 12.61 1.48 24.45
N SER A 715 13.19 1.57 23.25
CA SER A 715 12.63 1.02 22.02
C SER A 715 12.53 -0.51 22.06
N ARG A 716 11.61 -1.05 21.25
CA ARG A 716 11.27 -2.47 21.20
C ARG A 716 11.06 -2.96 19.77
N TRP A 717 11.31 -4.23 19.53
CA TRP A 717 11.08 -4.87 18.22
C TRP A 717 11.00 -6.39 18.31
N VAL A 718 10.42 -7.04 17.30
CA VAL A 718 10.43 -8.51 17.17
C VAL A 718 10.24 -8.92 15.71
N VAL A 719 10.81 -10.06 15.33
CA VAL A 719 10.56 -10.74 14.04
C VAL A 719 9.96 -12.13 14.26
N PRO A 720 9.23 -12.72 13.29
CA PRO A 720 8.58 -14.03 13.47
C PRO A 720 9.50 -15.19 13.86
N PHE A 721 10.78 -15.12 13.48
CA PHE A 721 11.75 -16.19 13.66
C PHE A 721 12.90 -15.75 14.57
N GLY A 722 13.98 -15.25 13.99
CA GLY A 722 15.13 -14.74 14.73
C GLY A 722 16.08 -13.98 13.81
N ALA A 723 17.20 -13.50 14.36
CA ALA A 723 18.15 -12.68 13.61
C ALA A 723 18.89 -13.48 12.52
N SER A 724 19.11 -14.78 12.73
CA SER A 724 19.89 -15.66 11.86
C SER A 724 18.99 -16.46 10.91
N GLY A 725 19.33 -16.49 9.63
CA GLY A 725 18.72 -17.40 8.66
C GLY A 725 19.42 -18.75 8.56
N VAL A 726 20.51 -18.97 9.30
CA VAL A 726 21.27 -20.23 9.29
C VAL A 726 20.52 -21.33 10.05
N PRO A 727 20.16 -22.45 9.39
CA PRO A 727 19.57 -23.60 10.05
C PRO A 727 20.33 -24.10 11.27
N GLY A 728 19.61 -24.38 12.36
CA GLY A 728 20.20 -24.91 13.61
C GLY A 728 20.95 -23.88 14.45
N SER A 729 21.03 -22.62 14.01
CA SER A 729 21.48 -21.51 14.84
C SER A 729 20.55 -21.33 16.05
N ALA A 730 21.11 -21.00 17.22
CA ALA A 730 20.33 -20.64 18.40
C ALA A 730 19.40 -19.44 18.12
N HIS A 731 19.79 -18.58 17.18
CA HIS A 731 19.07 -17.35 16.81
C HIS A 731 18.23 -17.51 15.52
N HIS A 732 17.93 -18.74 15.11
CA HIS A 732 17.05 -18.99 13.97
C HIS A 732 15.57 -18.79 14.34
N ARG A 733 15.16 -19.22 15.54
CA ARG A 733 13.74 -19.19 15.98
C ARG A 733 13.53 -18.72 17.42
N ASP A 734 14.53 -18.13 18.05
CA ASP A 734 14.48 -17.71 19.45
C ASP A 734 13.44 -16.61 19.74
N GLN A 735 13.06 -15.80 18.74
CA GLN A 735 12.02 -14.78 18.89
C GLN A 735 10.60 -15.28 18.59
N THR A 736 10.42 -16.48 17.99
CA THR A 736 9.09 -16.97 17.59
C THR A 736 8.10 -16.98 18.74
N SER A 737 8.52 -17.38 19.95
CA SER A 737 7.62 -17.43 21.10
C SER A 737 7.18 -16.04 21.56
N LEU A 738 8.07 -15.03 21.48
CA LEU A 738 7.74 -13.64 21.77
C LEU A 738 6.73 -13.13 20.74
N TRP A 739 7.02 -13.35 19.47
CA TRP A 739 6.18 -12.91 18.36
C TRP A 739 4.76 -13.48 18.43
N VAL A 740 4.60 -14.76 18.77
CA VAL A 740 3.29 -15.41 18.95
C VAL A 740 2.50 -14.76 20.10
N ARG A 741 3.16 -14.40 21.20
CA ARG A 741 2.52 -13.75 22.36
C ARG A 741 2.35 -12.23 22.20
N GLY A 742 2.90 -11.64 21.14
CA GLY A 742 2.94 -10.19 20.94
C GLY A 742 3.96 -9.45 21.82
N GLU A 743 4.84 -10.19 22.50
CA GLU A 743 5.95 -9.61 23.26
C GLU A 743 7.03 -9.10 22.31
N LEU A 744 7.71 -8.03 22.71
CA LEU A 744 8.76 -7.38 21.92
C LEU A 744 10.11 -7.47 22.64
N ALA A 745 11.17 -7.80 21.90
CA ALA A 745 12.53 -7.78 22.41
C ALA A 745 13.02 -6.33 22.60
N PRO A 746 13.87 -6.05 23.61
CA PRO A 746 14.46 -4.74 23.80
C PRO A 746 15.48 -4.41 22.72
N VAL A 747 15.63 -3.11 22.41
CA VAL A 747 16.72 -2.61 21.56
C VAL A 747 17.96 -2.35 22.42
N VAL A 748 19.05 -3.08 22.16
CA VAL A 748 20.31 -2.91 22.90
C VAL A 748 21.18 -1.83 22.25
N THR A 749 21.48 -0.76 23.00
CA THR A 749 22.33 0.36 22.53
C THR A 749 23.67 0.47 23.26
N ASP A 750 23.82 -0.13 24.43
CA ASP A 750 25.09 -0.15 25.17
C ASP A 750 26.06 -1.19 24.59
N TRP A 751 27.19 -0.71 24.04
CA TRP A 751 28.23 -1.57 23.46
C TRP A 751 28.86 -2.53 24.47
N ASN A 752 28.77 -2.26 25.77
CA ASN A 752 29.31 -3.15 26.82
C ASN A 752 28.45 -4.41 27.05
N LEU A 753 27.19 -4.39 26.58
CA LEU A 753 26.29 -5.54 26.65
C LEU A 753 26.42 -6.46 25.42
N LEU A 754 27.29 -6.11 24.45
CA LEU A 754 27.40 -6.81 23.19
C LEU A 754 28.61 -7.75 23.13
N HIS A 755 28.43 -8.88 22.44
CA HIS A 755 29.44 -9.93 22.28
C HIS A 755 30.24 -9.70 20.99
N ARG A 756 31.55 -9.47 21.11
CA ARG A 756 32.42 -9.24 19.95
C ARG A 756 32.63 -10.53 19.13
N THR A 757 32.42 -10.44 17.82
CA THR A 757 32.68 -11.53 16.86
C THR A 757 34.00 -11.26 16.13
N LYS A 758 34.84 -12.29 15.93
CA LYS A 758 36.13 -12.15 15.21
C LYS A 758 35.94 -12.47 13.71
N PRO A 759 36.25 -11.55 12.78
CA PRO A 759 36.17 -11.86 11.34
C PRO A 759 37.37 -12.70 10.85
N HIS A 760 37.16 -13.55 9.84
CA HIS A 760 38.21 -14.26 9.08
C HIS A 760 38.51 -13.53 7.74
N ARG A 761 39.68 -13.79 7.14
CA ARG A 761 40.44 -12.85 6.27
C ARG A 761 40.34 -13.19 4.77
N THR A 762 40.09 -12.22 3.89
CA THR A 762 40.24 -12.36 2.42
C THR A 762 40.90 -11.12 1.77
N THR A 763 41.62 -11.32 0.65
CA THR A 763 42.50 -10.34 -0.03
C THR A 763 42.01 -10.01 -1.45
N HIS A 764 41.85 -8.71 -1.76
CA HIS A 764 41.52 -8.10 -3.06
C HIS A 764 42.74 -7.97 -4.02
N ASP A 765 42.51 -7.79 -5.34
CA ASP A 765 42.80 -6.51 -6.07
C ASP A 765 42.55 -6.57 -7.62
N ARG A 766 42.14 -5.40 -8.16
CA ARG A 766 42.38 -4.79 -9.50
C ARG A 766 41.30 -4.72 -10.60
N THR A 767 40.87 -3.47 -10.84
CA THR A 767 40.35 -2.87 -12.10
C THR A 767 41.36 -1.87 -12.68
N PRO A 768 41.24 -1.43 -13.96
CA PRO A 768 41.09 0.03 -14.17
C PRO A 768 40.22 0.49 -15.39
N HIS A 769 39.78 1.75 -15.29
CA HIS A 769 38.84 2.55 -16.10
C HIS A 769 39.30 3.04 -17.49
N HIS A 770 38.33 3.50 -18.32
CA HIS A 770 38.49 4.69 -19.19
C HIS A 770 37.16 5.45 -19.38
N ARG A 771 37.22 6.80 -19.40
CA ARG A 771 36.11 7.78 -19.42
C ARG A 771 36.25 8.69 -20.66
N THR A 772 35.15 9.17 -21.25
CA THR A 772 35.12 10.39 -22.10
C THR A 772 33.74 11.06 -22.10
N THR A 773 33.74 12.38 -22.27
CA THR A 773 32.74 13.39 -21.89
C THR A 773 31.90 13.95 -23.05
N HIS A 774 30.67 14.40 -22.77
CA HIS A 774 29.72 15.13 -23.62
C HIS A 774 29.85 16.67 -23.51
N HIS A 775 29.25 17.40 -24.46
CA HIS A 775 28.65 18.75 -24.24
C HIS A 775 27.34 18.96 -25.07
N PRO A 776 26.42 19.85 -24.62
CA PRO A 776 24.98 19.91 -25.01
C PRO A 776 24.55 21.23 -25.70
N GLU A 777 23.31 21.34 -26.21
CA GLU A 777 22.59 22.62 -26.46
C GLU A 777 21.03 22.48 -26.37
N GLU A 778 20.34 23.60 -26.13
CA GLU A 778 19.00 23.82 -25.54
C GLU A 778 17.84 24.16 -26.53
N ASN A 779 16.59 23.83 -26.14
CA ASN A 779 15.20 24.42 -26.26
C ASN A 779 14.83 25.58 -27.26
N PRO A 780 13.54 26.04 -27.50
CA PRO A 780 12.20 25.73 -26.91
C PRO A 780 10.91 25.83 -27.82
N ALA A 781 9.71 25.65 -27.21
CA ALA A 781 8.46 26.48 -27.30
C ALA A 781 7.11 25.92 -27.89
N MET A 782 6.03 26.30 -27.17
CA MET A 782 4.59 25.91 -27.15
C MET A 782 3.65 26.50 -28.22
N THR A 783 2.45 25.90 -28.42
CA THR A 783 1.19 26.62 -28.80
C THR A 783 -0.14 25.92 -28.39
N ALA A 784 -0.96 26.69 -27.62
CA ALA A 784 -2.43 26.91 -27.49
C ALA A 784 -3.55 25.86 -27.79
N ALA A 785 -4.63 25.92 -26.99
CA ALA A 785 -5.90 25.17 -27.02
C ALA A 785 -7.16 26.08 -27.24
N PRO A 786 -8.38 25.56 -27.55
CA PRO A 786 -9.57 26.34 -27.96
C PRO A 786 -10.64 26.61 -26.87
N GLU A 787 -11.57 27.56 -27.14
CA GLU A 787 -12.49 28.27 -26.20
C GLU A 787 -13.85 27.59 -25.84
N PRO A 788 -14.55 28.01 -24.75
CA PRO A 788 -15.81 27.42 -24.22
C PRO A 788 -17.13 28.00 -24.78
N VAL A 789 -18.24 27.24 -24.63
CA VAL A 789 -19.62 27.59 -25.09
C VAL A 789 -20.51 28.14 -23.96
N ALA A 790 -21.33 29.16 -24.26
CA ALA A 790 -22.18 29.87 -23.29
C ALA A 790 -23.33 29.01 -22.68
N PRO A 791 -23.66 29.16 -21.37
CA PRO A 791 -24.65 28.34 -20.65
C PRO A 791 -26.06 28.28 -21.26
N ALA A 792 -26.54 29.38 -21.85
CA ALA A 792 -27.88 29.45 -22.43
C ALA A 792 -28.10 28.48 -23.60
N LEU A 793 -27.00 28.06 -24.26
CA LEU A 793 -26.99 27.16 -25.41
C LEU A 793 -26.84 25.68 -25.01
N ARG A 794 -26.63 25.38 -23.72
CA ARG A 794 -26.49 24.00 -23.22
C ARG A 794 -27.86 23.31 -23.10
N ALA A 795 -27.86 21.99 -23.31
CA ALA A 795 -29.06 21.17 -23.16
C ALA A 795 -29.51 21.17 -21.69
N ALA A 796 -30.81 21.36 -21.46
CA ALA A 796 -31.37 21.37 -20.11
C ALA A 796 -31.82 19.96 -19.71
N VAL A 797 -31.49 19.54 -18.49
CA VAL A 797 -31.99 18.29 -17.89
C VAL A 797 -33.42 18.44 -17.38
N HIS A 798 -33.86 19.67 -17.15
CA HIS A 798 -35.22 20.01 -16.75
C HIS A 798 -35.61 21.39 -17.28
N GLU A 799 -36.84 21.54 -17.76
CA GLU A 799 -37.40 22.82 -18.18
C GLU A 799 -38.87 22.92 -17.73
N GLN A 800 -39.21 24.00 -17.02
CA GLN A 800 -40.55 24.24 -16.52
C GLN A 800 -40.95 25.71 -16.73
N LYS A 801 -42.11 25.93 -17.36
CA LYS A 801 -42.72 27.26 -17.45
C LYS A 801 -43.63 27.50 -16.25
N ILE A 802 -43.33 28.53 -15.47
CA ILE A 802 -44.08 28.89 -14.26
C ILE A 802 -44.85 30.19 -14.51
N GLU A 803 -46.17 30.13 -14.38
CA GLU A 803 -47.07 31.27 -14.63
C GLU A 803 -46.70 32.46 -13.73
N GLY A 804 -46.51 33.64 -14.33
CA GLY A 804 -46.11 34.85 -13.63
C GLY A 804 -44.65 34.89 -13.14
N PHE A 805 -43.86 33.81 -13.32
CA PHE A 805 -42.47 33.74 -12.89
C PHE A 805 -41.46 33.60 -14.04
N GLY A 806 -41.82 32.93 -15.15
CA GLY A 806 -40.94 32.74 -16.31
C GLY A 806 -40.58 31.26 -16.53
N THR A 807 -39.65 30.99 -17.45
CA THR A 807 -39.17 29.64 -17.73
C THR A 807 -37.92 29.34 -16.90
N VAL A 808 -37.98 28.28 -16.09
CA VAL A 808 -36.84 27.77 -15.32
C VAL A 808 -36.23 26.58 -16.06
N ARG A 809 -34.91 26.64 -16.32
CA ARG A 809 -34.13 25.55 -16.94
C ARG A 809 -33.01 25.13 -16.00
N LEU A 810 -32.80 23.82 -15.82
CA LEU A 810 -31.60 23.28 -15.17
C LEU A 810 -30.65 22.79 -16.25
N VAL A 811 -29.46 23.40 -16.34
CA VAL A 811 -28.37 22.95 -17.22
C VAL A 811 -27.21 22.46 -16.37
N PRO A 812 -26.50 21.38 -16.74
CA PRO A 812 -25.29 20.98 -16.03
C PRO A 812 -24.27 22.13 -15.99
N VAL A 813 -23.60 22.28 -14.86
CA VAL A 813 -22.46 23.19 -14.73
C VAL A 813 -21.35 22.70 -15.65
N ASP A 814 -20.75 23.60 -16.42
CA ASP A 814 -19.50 23.37 -17.14
C ASP A 814 -18.40 24.04 -16.32
N PRO A 815 -17.57 23.28 -15.59
CA PRO A 815 -16.62 23.87 -14.66
C PRO A 815 -15.66 24.84 -15.34
N ALA A 816 -15.20 24.54 -16.56
CA ALA A 816 -14.28 25.39 -17.29
C ALA A 816 -14.91 26.72 -17.71
N ALA A 817 -16.18 26.70 -18.10
CA ALA A 817 -16.89 27.89 -18.59
C ALA A 817 -17.59 28.70 -17.49
N ASP A 818 -17.98 28.07 -16.37
CA ASP A 818 -18.82 28.68 -15.34
C ASP A 818 -18.04 29.07 -14.07
N ALA A 819 -16.77 28.68 -13.94
CA ALA A 819 -15.97 28.92 -12.74
C ALA A 819 -15.95 30.39 -12.30
N GLU A 820 -15.82 31.35 -13.23
CA GLU A 820 -15.79 32.78 -12.89
C GLU A 820 -17.14 33.26 -12.32
N LEU A 821 -18.24 32.80 -12.91
CA LEU A 821 -19.58 33.10 -12.41
C LEU A 821 -19.82 32.47 -11.03
N LEU A 822 -19.49 31.20 -10.87
CA LEU A 822 -19.70 30.46 -9.62
C LEU A 822 -18.79 30.99 -8.51
N HIS A 823 -17.53 31.32 -8.81
CA HIS A 823 -16.60 31.96 -7.88
C HIS A 823 -17.18 33.26 -7.34
N GLY A 824 -17.74 34.10 -8.22
CA GLY A 824 -18.43 35.33 -7.84
C GLY A 824 -19.66 35.11 -6.94
N TRP A 825 -20.26 33.92 -6.93
CA TRP A 825 -21.44 33.62 -6.10
C TRP A 825 -21.10 32.98 -4.76
N VAL A 826 -20.17 32.01 -4.76
CA VAL A 826 -19.89 31.15 -3.60
C VAL A 826 -18.93 31.80 -2.59
N THR A 827 -18.18 32.83 -3.01
CA THR A 827 -17.20 33.53 -2.17
C THR A 827 -17.76 34.75 -1.44
N GLU A 828 -18.96 35.22 -1.80
CA GLU A 828 -19.57 36.38 -1.15
C GLU A 828 -19.95 36.12 0.32
N GLU A 829 -19.95 37.16 1.15
CA GLU A 829 -20.36 37.05 2.57
C GLU A 829 -21.77 36.46 2.73
N ARG A 830 -22.69 36.73 1.79
CA ARG A 830 -24.05 36.15 1.78
C ARG A 830 -24.05 34.62 1.63
N ALA A 831 -23.01 34.07 1.01
CA ALA A 831 -22.79 32.66 0.77
C ALA A 831 -21.86 32.02 1.81
N ARG A 832 -21.54 32.70 2.92
CA ARG A 832 -20.64 32.16 3.98
C ARG A 832 -21.01 30.77 4.51
N PHE A 833 -22.29 30.38 4.45
CA PHE A 833 -22.77 29.05 4.86
C PHE A 833 -22.65 27.98 3.76
N TRP A 834 -22.24 28.38 2.54
CA TRP A 834 -21.87 27.48 1.44
C TRP A 834 -20.45 26.91 1.63
N GLY A 835 -19.63 27.53 2.48
CA GLY A 835 -18.33 26.99 2.89
C GLY A 835 -17.16 27.35 1.97
N MET A 836 -17.34 28.26 1.01
CA MET A 836 -16.33 28.58 -0.01
C MET A 836 -15.81 30.03 0.02
N ALA A 837 -16.03 30.78 1.11
CA ALA A 837 -15.70 32.21 1.20
C ALA A 837 -14.24 32.54 0.83
N ASP A 838 -13.28 31.70 1.25
CA ASP A 838 -11.84 31.92 1.05
C ASP A 838 -11.26 31.19 -0.18
N HIS A 839 -12.12 30.62 -1.05
CA HIS A 839 -11.65 29.86 -2.21
C HIS A 839 -11.25 30.78 -3.37
N THR A 840 -10.13 30.47 -4.00
CA THR A 840 -9.69 31.09 -5.26
C THR A 840 -10.56 30.62 -6.44
N LEU A 841 -10.51 31.35 -7.56
CA LEU A 841 -11.20 30.97 -8.79
C LEU A 841 -10.83 29.56 -9.26
N GLU A 842 -9.55 29.21 -9.17
CA GLU A 842 -9.03 27.89 -9.55
C GLU A 842 -9.57 26.78 -8.64
N GLN A 843 -9.59 27.00 -7.31
CA GLN A 843 -10.17 26.05 -6.37
C GLN A 843 -11.68 25.85 -6.58
N VAL A 844 -12.41 26.92 -6.92
CA VAL A 844 -13.85 26.79 -7.26
C VAL A 844 -14.02 25.96 -8.53
N ARG A 845 -13.19 26.17 -9.57
CA ARG A 845 -13.19 25.35 -10.78
C ARG A 845 -12.95 23.88 -10.45
N GLU A 846 -11.88 23.58 -9.72
CA GLU A 846 -11.50 22.23 -9.32
C GLU A 846 -12.60 21.52 -8.54
N ILE A 847 -13.32 22.23 -7.67
CA ILE A 847 -14.43 21.66 -6.89
C ILE A 847 -15.61 21.28 -7.79
N TYR A 848 -15.97 22.13 -8.76
CA TYR A 848 -17.04 21.77 -9.70
C TYR A 848 -16.59 20.73 -10.75
N GLU A 849 -15.29 20.66 -11.11
CA GLU A 849 -14.73 19.55 -11.89
C GLU A 849 -14.81 18.22 -11.12
N PHE A 850 -14.52 18.25 -9.81
CA PHE A 850 -14.68 17.10 -8.94
C PHE A 850 -16.15 16.67 -8.85
N VAL A 851 -17.08 17.60 -8.59
CA VAL A 851 -18.52 17.29 -8.54
C VAL A 851 -19.01 16.72 -9.88
N ASP A 852 -18.60 17.29 -11.01
CA ASP A 852 -18.97 16.78 -12.35
C ASP A 852 -18.41 15.37 -12.63
N SER A 853 -17.30 15.00 -12.00
CA SER A 853 -16.71 13.66 -12.12
C SER A 853 -17.45 12.57 -11.32
N LEU A 854 -18.31 12.95 -10.38
CA LEU A 854 -19.02 12.01 -9.52
C LEU A 854 -20.32 11.52 -10.17
N PRO A 855 -20.62 10.21 -10.13
CA PRO A 855 -21.90 9.69 -10.63
C PRO A 855 -23.07 9.98 -9.68
N THR A 856 -22.78 10.29 -8.41
CA THR A 856 -23.78 10.45 -7.35
C THR A 856 -24.00 11.89 -6.94
N HIS A 857 -23.23 12.84 -7.48
CA HIS A 857 -23.37 14.28 -7.20
C HIS A 857 -23.47 15.02 -8.53
N HIS A 858 -24.41 15.95 -8.62
CA HIS A 858 -24.57 16.75 -9.84
C HIS A 858 -24.78 18.20 -9.48
N ALA A 859 -24.06 19.09 -10.18
CA ALA A 859 -24.22 20.53 -10.08
C ALA A 859 -24.93 21.06 -11.32
N TYR A 860 -25.97 21.86 -11.10
CA TYR A 860 -26.76 22.49 -12.14
C TYR A 860 -26.75 24.00 -11.97
N LEU A 861 -26.56 24.72 -13.08
CA LEU A 861 -26.88 26.13 -13.17
C LEU A 861 -28.38 26.25 -13.51
N ALA A 862 -29.15 26.84 -12.60
CA ALA A 862 -30.54 27.14 -12.84
C ALA A 862 -30.66 28.47 -13.58
N LEU A 863 -31.26 28.46 -14.76
CA LEU A 863 -31.52 29.64 -15.58
C LEU A 863 -32.99 30.03 -15.47
N ARG A 864 -33.28 31.32 -15.28
CA ARG A 864 -34.61 31.92 -15.43
C ARG A 864 -34.63 32.76 -16.70
N ASP A 865 -35.45 32.39 -17.67
CA ASP A 865 -35.55 33.06 -18.98
C ASP A 865 -34.18 33.25 -19.67
N GLY A 866 -33.28 32.27 -19.48
CA GLY A 866 -31.91 32.27 -20.02
C GLY A 866 -30.85 32.96 -19.16
N VAL A 867 -31.23 33.57 -18.03
CA VAL A 867 -30.32 34.26 -17.10
C VAL A 867 -29.99 33.35 -15.90
N PRO A 868 -28.71 33.16 -15.52
CA PRO A 868 -28.35 32.42 -14.32
C PRO A 868 -29.01 32.99 -13.06
N ALA A 869 -29.73 32.13 -12.33
CA ALA A 869 -30.62 32.49 -11.23
C ALA A 869 -30.29 31.75 -9.92
N ALA A 870 -29.73 30.54 -10.01
CA ALA A 870 -29.26 29.79 -8.85
C ALA A 870 -28.23 28.73 -9.26
N LEU A 871 -27.43 28.30 -8.28
CA LEU A 871 -26.69 27.05 -8.32
C LEU A 871 -27.48 26.02 -7.51
N PHE A 872 -27.78 24.89 -8.13
CA PHE A 872 -28.53 23.79 -7.53
C PHE A 872 -27.69 22.51 -7.59
N GLN A 873 -27.44 21.87 -6.46
CA GLN A 873 -26.71 20.61 -6.39
C GLN A 873 -27.62 19.50 -5.88
N THR A 874 -27.44 18.30 -6.41
CA THR A 874 -28.08 17.08 -5.93
C THR A 874 -27.02 16.07 -5.54
N TYR A 875 -27.31 15.23 -4.56
CA TYR A 875 -26.40 14.16 -4.13
C TYR A 875 -27.15 12.95 -3.57
N GLU A 876 -26.55 11.76 -3.66
CA GLU A 876 -27.04 10.57 -2.95
C GLU A 876 -26.46 10.55 -1.52
N PRO A 877 -27.29 10.60 -0.45
CA PRO A 877 -26.80 10.77 0.92
C PRO A 877 -25.87 9.65 1.42
N ASP A 878 -26.01 8.43 0.92
CA ASP A 878 -25.12 7.29 1.21
C ASP A 878 -23.74 7.41 0.57
N ALA A 879 -23.59 8.27 -0.45
CA ALA A 879 -22.33 8.60 -1.10
C ALA A 879 -21.75 9.96 -0.66
N ASP A 880 -22.40 10.68 0.25
CA ASP A 880 -21.96 11.97 0.82
C ASP A 880 -21.63 11.82 2.33
N PRO A 881 -20.67 12.60 2.89
CA PRO A 881 -20.37 12.58 4.33
C PRO A 881 -21.58 12.81 5.26
N VAL A 882 -22.67 13.39 4.77
CA VAL A 882 -23.91 13.50 5.55
C VAL A 882 -24.51 12.13 5.89
N GLY A 883 -24.35 11.12 5.04
CA GLY A 883 -24.85 9.76 5.29
C GLY A 883 -24.16 9.04 6.44
N GLU A 884 -22.98 9.51 6.86
CA GLU A 884 -22.31 9.01 8.07
C GLU A 884 -22.93 9.58 9.36
N CYS A 885 -23.76 10.61 9.24
CA CYS A 885 -24.27 11.39 10.36
C CYS A 885 -25.72 11.07 10.74
N TYR A 886 -26.47 10.35 9.90
CA TYR A 886 -27.83 9.92 10.18
C TYR A 886 -28.15 8.60 9.46
N ASP A 887 -29.21 7.91 9.88
CA ASP A 887 -29.64 6.65 9.26
C ASP A 887 -30.34 6.92 7.91
N VAL A 888 -29.55 6.86 6.84
CA VAL A 888 -30.02 7.05 5.45
C VAL A 888 -31.04 5.97 5.10
N GLN A 889 -32.22 6.39 4.64
CA GLN A 889 -33.26 5.46 4.23
C GLN A 889 -33.22 5.24 2.70
N PRO A 890 -33.62 4.07 2.20
CA PRO A 890 -33.76 3.84 0.77
C PRO A 890 -34.67 4.90 0.12
N GLY A 891 -34.18 5.54 -0.95
CA GLY A 891 -34.88 6.62 -1.65
C GLY A 891 -34.69 8.02 -1.02
N ASP A 892 -33.78 8.17 -0.06
CA ASP A 892 -33.27 9.48 0.36
C ASP A 892 -32.45 10.12 -0.77
N PHE A 893 -32.69 11.40 -1.05
CA PHE A 893 -31.97 12.15 -2.07
C PHE A 893 -31.68 13.57 -1.60
N GLY A 894 -30.41 13.96 -1.62
CA GLY A 894 -29.90 15.20 -1.08
C GLY A 894 -29.95 16.36 -2.05
N VAL A 895 -30.20 17.58 -1.55
CA VAL A 895 -30.11 18.80 -2.36
C VAL A 895 -29.46 19.98 -1.65
N HIS A 896 -28.69 20.79 -2.38
CA HIS A 896 -28.21 22.10 -1.95
C HIS A 896 -28.64 23.19 -2.93
N LEU A 897 -28.86 24.40 -2.40
CA LEU A 897 -29.31 25.53 -3.19
C LEU A 897 -28.63 26.84 -2.77
N LEU A 898 -27.99 27.50 -3.74
CA LEU A 898 -27.50 28.86 -3.62
C LEU A 898 -28.18 29.75 -4.66
N ILE A 899 -28.85 30.82 -4.22
CA ILE A 899 -29.48 31.79 -5.12
C ILE A 899 -28.44 32.79 -5.64
N ALA A 900 -28.54 33.20 -6.90
CA ALA A 900 -27.70 34.24 -7.48
C ALA A 900 -27.85 35.59 -6.74
N PRO A 901 -26.87 36.51 -6.86
CA PRO A 901 -27.00 37.86 -6.32
C PRO A 901 -28.25 38.57 -6.86
N ALA A 902 -28.91 39.38 -6.03
CA ALA A 902 -30.05 40.17 -6.49
C ALA A 902 -29.53 41.43 -7.23
N GLU A 903 -29.54 41.40 -8.55
CA GLU A 903 -29.26 42.60 -9.38
C GLU A 903 -30.57 43.21 -9.92
N GLY A 904 -30.81 44.49 -9.60
CA GLY A 904 -31.89 45.31 -10.19
C GLY A 904 -33.11 45.63 -9.29
N GLU A 905 -33.87 46.66 -9.69
CA GLU A 905 -35.12 47.07 -9.04
C GLU A 905 -36.27 46.12 -9.40
N GLY A 906 -36.69 45.28 -8.43
CA GLY A 906 -37.90 44.45 -8.57
C GLY A 906 -37.85 43.15 -7.76
N ALA A 907 -38.00 43.21 -6.44
CA ALA A 907 -38.09 42.02 -5.61
C ALA A 907 -39.37 41.22 -5.95
N VAL A 908 -39.21 40.08 -6.62
CA VAL A 908 -40.31 39.14 -6.86
C VAL A 908 -40.64 38.45 -5.53
N LYS A 909 -41.84 38.71 -4.99
CA LYS A 909 -42.30 38.05 -3.76
C LYS A 909 -42.37 36.54 -4.00
N GLY A 910 -41.72 35.76 -3.14
CA GLY A 910 -41.68 34.29 -3.24
C GLY A 910 -40.58 33.72 -4.14
N TYR A 911 -39.65 34.53 -4.66
CA TYR A 911 -38.64 34.09 -5.65
C TYR A 911 -37.92 32.77 -5.32
N THR A 912 -37.30 32.68 -4.14
CA THR A 912 -36.59 31.47 -3.74
C THR A 912 -37.52 30.27 -3.50
N GLU A 913 -38.74 30.54 -3.04
CA GLU A 913 -39.76 29.50 -2.80
C GLU A 913 -40.22 28.91 -4.14
N THR A 914 -40.44 29.75 -5.15
CA THR A 914 -40.80 29.31 -6.51
C THR A 914 -39.70 28.47 -7.15
N LEU A 915 -38.43 28.87 -7.04
CA LEU A 915 -37.30 28.09 -7.56
C LEU A 915 -37.14 26.74 -6.84
N LEU A 916 -37.17 26.75 -5.51
CA LEU A 916 -37.01 25.53 -4.72
C LEU A 916 -38.16 24.54 -4.98
N THR A 917 -39.40 25.01 -5.15
CA THR A 917 -40.53 24.15 -5.57
C THR A 917 -40.30 23.52 -6.95
N ALA A 918 -39.77 24.27 -7.92
CA ALA A 918 -39.43 23.73 -9.24
C ALA A 918 -38.34 22.64 -9.15
N PHE A 919 -37.32 22.86 -8.32
CA PHE A 919 -36.23 21.89 -8.14
C PHE A 919 -36.68 20.64 -7.39
N ILE A 920 -37.56 20.77 -6.38
CA ILE A 920 -38.16 19.63 -5.70
C ILE A 920 -39.05 18.83 -6.67
N ALA A 921 -39.79 19.49 -7.55
CA ALA A 921 -40.57 18.83 -8.59
C ALA A 921 -39.68 18.07 -9.59
N TYR A 922 -38.52 18.62 -9.94
CA TYR A 922 -37.50 17.90 -10.73
C TYR A 922 -36.98 16.66 -10.00
N VAL A 923 -36.58 16.78 -8.73
CA VAL A 923 -36.07 15.65 -7.95
C VAL A 923 -37.13 14.53 -7.84
N PHE A 924 -38.39 14.87 -7.55
CA PHE A 924 -39.47 13.90 -7.51
C PHE A 924 -40.02 13.48 -8.88
N SER A 925 -39.46 13.97 -9.99
CA SER A 925 -39.79 13.41 -11.31
C SER A 925 -39.28 11.98 -11.46
N ASP A 926 -38.23 11.61 -10.73
CA ASP A 926 -37.82 10.24 -10.54
C ASP A 926 -38.63 9.57 -9.41
N PRO A 927 -39.35 8.47 -9.68
CA PRO A 927 -40.13 7.75 -8.66
C PRO A 927 -39.25 7.03 -7.62
N ALA A 928 -37.96 6.81 -7.87
CA ALA A 928 -37.03 6.21 -6.90
C ALA A 928 -36.73 7.16 -5.72
N HIS A 929 -36.92 8.46 -5.90
CA HIS A 929 -36.75 9.45 -4.84
C HIS A 929 -38.02 9.54 -3.99
N VAL A 930 -37.92 9.04 -2.75
CA VAL A 930 -39.03 8.95 -1.79
C VAL A 930 -38.97 10.08 -0.76
N ARG A 931 -37.77 10.60 -0.46
CA ARG A 931 -37.57 11.64 0.55
C ARG A 931 -36.39 12.55 0.19
N VAL A 932 -36.63 13.86 0.12
CA VAL A 932 -35.59 14.87 -0.09
C VAL A 932 -34.96 15.24 1.25
N VAL A 933 -33.63 15.29 1.29
CA VAL A 933 -32.82 15.58 2.47
C VAL A 933 -32.07 16.90 2.25
N VAL A 934 -32.12 17.77 3.25
CA VAL A 934 -31.31 19.01 3.29
C VAL A 934 -30.67 19.17 4.66
N GLU A 935 -29.46 19.75 4.69
CA GLU A 935 -28.71 19.95 5.93
C GLU A 935 -28.10 21.37 6.02
N PRO A 936 -28.94 22.41 6.14
CA PRO A 936 -28.46 23.78 6.37
C PRO A 936 -27.63 23.87 7.66
N ASP A 937 -26.66 24.79 7.70
CA ASP A 937 -25.97 25.16 8.95
C ASP A 937 -26.99 25.54 10.03
N ALA A 938 -26.83 25.01 11.24
CA ALA A 938 -27.77 25.21 12.35
C ALA A 938 -27.92 26.69 12.74
N ARG A 939 -26.94 27.55 12.40
CA ARG A 939 -26.97 29.01 12.62
C ARG A 939 -27.69 29.77 11.51
N ASN A 940 -28.06 29.12 10.41
CA ASN A 940 -28.76 29.75 9.28
C ASN A 940 -30.29 29.73 9.48
N GLU A 941 -30.77 30.49 10.47
CA GLU A 941 -32.19 30.56 10.84
C GLU A 941 -33.12 30.90 9.65
N LYS A 942 -32.64 31.73 8.72
CA LYS A 942 -33.40 32.12 7.51
C LYS A 942 -33.61 30.95 6.56
N ALA A 943 -32.60 30.10 6.37
CA ALA A 943 -32.73 28.89 5.55
C ALA A 943 -33.67 27.88 6.22
N ILE A 944 -33.49 27.63 7.52
CA ILE A 944 -34.33 26.70 8.30
C ILE A 944 -35.80 27.13 8.26
N ALA A 945 -36.09 28.41 8.53
CA ALA A 945 -37.45 28.94 8.49
C ALA A 945 -38.09 28.84 7.09
N ARG A 946 -37.29 28.90 6.03
CA ARG A 946 -37.76 28.71 4.65
C ARG A 946 -38.08 27.25 4.35
N MET A 947 -37.23 26.31 4.77
CA MET A 947 -37.48 24.87 4.59
C MET A 947 -38.80 24.46 5.26
N VAL A 948 -39.03 24.90 6.50
CA VAL A 948 -40.30 24.64 7.21
C VAL A 948 -41.52 25.19 6.46
N ARG A 949 -41.41 26.40 5.88
CA ARG A 949 -42.52 27.00 5.12
C ARG A 949 -42.88 26.21 3.87
N ILE A 950 -41.92 25.52 3.27
CA ILE A 950 -42.07 24.71 2.05
C ILE A 950 -42.56 23.29 2.37
N GLY A 951 -42.63 22.93 3.66
CA GLY A 951 -43.17 21.66 4.14
C GLY A 951 -42.13 20.65 4.60
N PHE A 952 -40.85 21.05 4.72
CA PHE A 952 -39.84 20.17 5.34
C PHE A 952 -40.10 20.01 6.84
N GLU A 953 -40.00 18.78 7.32
CA GLU A 953 -39.98 18.44 8.73
C GLU A 953 -38.54 18.49 9.27
N LEU A 954 -38.33 19.17 10.40
CA LEU A 954 -36.99 19.30 10.98
C LEU A 954 -36.54 17.99 11.64
N GLY A 955 -35.34 17.56 11.28
CA GLY A 955 -34.63 16.42 11.84
C GLY A 955 -33.65 16.79 12.96
N PRO A 956 -32.80 15.82 13.35
CA PRO A 956 -31.79 16.04 14.39
C PRO A 956 -30.71 17.03 13.94
N GLU A 957 -29.99 17.61 14.90
CA GLU A 957 -28.73 18.28 14.60
C GLU A 957 -27.64 17.24 14.45
N ILE A 958 -26.81 17.42 13.44
CA ILE A 958 -25.68 16.56 13.12
C ILE A 958 -24.40 17.39 13.11
N ARG A 959 -23.28 16.73 13.39
CA ARG A 959 -21.96 17.35 13.40
C ARG A 959 -21.14 16.82 12.23
N LYS A 960 -20.87 17.69 11.26
CA LYS A 960 -19.95 17.43 10.15
C LYS A 960 -18.60 18.12 10.44
N PRO A 961 -17.50 17.68 9.82
CA PRO A 961 -16.18 18.30 9.98
C PRO A 961 -16.18 19.83 9.76
N GLU A 962 -17.00 20.31 8.83
CA GLU A 962 -17.05 21.70 8.38
C GLU A 962 -18.16 22.55 9.05
N LYS A 963 -19.21 21.92 9.59
CA LYS A 963 -20.37 22.63 10.20
C LYS A 963 -21.16 21.76 11.18
N THR A 964 -21.85 22.42 12.12
CA THR A 964 -23.03 21.82 12.77
C THR A 964 -24.24 22.10 11.88
N ALA A 965 -24.89 21.06 11.39
CA ALA A 965 -26.02 21.15 10.48
C ALA A 965 -27.32 20.71 11.15
N ARG A 966 -28.45 21.27 10.71
CA ARG A 966 -29.80 20.83 11.10
C ARG A 966 -30.41 20.08 9.92
N LEU A 967 -30.62 18.77 10.07
CA LEU A 967 -31.30 18.00 9.03
C LEU A 967 -32.75 18.47 8.88
N ALA A 968 -33.27 18.42 7.66
CA ALA A 968 -34.69 18.55 7.38
C ALA A 968 -35.09 17.64 6.21
N PHE A 969 -36.30 17.11 6.28
CA PHE A 969 -36.79 16.07 5.37
C PHE A 969 -38.11 16.48 4.72
N LEU A 970 -38.24 16.28 3.41
CA LEU A 970 -39.51 16.44 2.70
C LEU A 970 -39.85 15.12 2.00
N THR A 971 -40.96 14.50 2.38
CA THR A 971 -41.38 13.23 1.76
C THR A 971 -42.23 13.49 0.53
N ARG A 972 -42.12 12.58 -0.45
CA ARG A 972 -42.96 12.57 -1.65
C ARG A 972 -44.47 12.53 -1.29
N ALA A 973 -44.82 11.74 -0.28
CA ALA A 973 -46.17 11.61 0.25
C ALA A 973 -46.73 12.92 0.84
N ALA A 974 -45.89 13.75 1.48
CA ALA A 974 -46.31 15.05 2.02
C ALA A 974 -46.79 16.02 0.93
N LEU A 975 -46.38 15.82 -0.33
CA LEU A 975 -46.81 16.59 -1.49
C LEU A 975 -48.01 15.97 -2.24
N GLY A 976 -48.57 14.86 -1.75
CA GLY A 976 -49.67 14.14 -2.41
C GLY A 976 -49.24 13.38 -3.68
N LEU A 977 -47.94 13.12 -3.83
CA LEU A 977 -47.33 12.37 -4.93
C LEU A 977 -47.07 10.93 -4.47
N ALA A 978 -48.12 10.14 -4.21
CA ALA A 978 -47.97 8.73 -3.81
C ALA A 978 -47.54 7.86 -4.99
#